data_AF-A0A950QTW2-F1
#
_entry.id   AF-A0A950QTW2-F1
#
_cell.length_a   1.000
_cell.length_b   1.000
_cell.length_c   1.000
_cell.angle_alpha   90.00
_cell.angle_beta   90.00
_cell.angle_gamma   90.00
#
_symmetry.space_group_name_H-M   'P 1'
#
loop_
_entity.id
_entity.type
_entity.pdbx_description
1 polymer ?
#
loop_
_entity_poly.entity_id
_entity_poly.type
_entity_poly.pdbx_seq_one_letter_code
_entity_poly.pdbx_strand_id
1 'polypeptide(L)'
;TTGQGISATGPYYSYDRDQTAFDTLTKITGQHSLKFGGTFNHYDHNEEGPNYPSFSINNLANCGAGSPANCATANNTFEQNWANFLVGNVFSFGEAQNVLPYLFTENMVETFAQDEWRIRPNLTLDYGLRWTVYGSPQSTNNLASTFDPALYDSSKAPAINPATGRYFSAIDPRSLPGYIQTGKNSPWGQALEGTNWKAFAPRFGFAWDPFSDGKNSIRGGFGLFYGTNSIDNQLYSQTTNPGVSPANASYSNTSLSNPNSGTVGATSTTTLTPPYIYGPNPLMWKLPYTESFDLDVQHQLTSKTVLDVGYYGNLGRHLMGGVDVNMPQPLAFQNIPGYCAKYPGTPCYFRAGDWRLLNYVRPYPGFDAINEWTSAFTSSYNGLQAQFTHQFTDSSLVQLNYTWSHDLTDASENFRGAEDTYNLKRDWGNSVFDRRQVFTATYVYNLPFFKDQHGFIGHALGGWEVSGVFNADTGIHYDFSTVSCNEDYVGLGTCGNSWAGDPPDQIANPNASAPHGVTQWFNPGAFAYAGCSATLPKCTPANTAGFNPPLRQGNAHRGQIVGPGIFRWDSSFFKNFKIGERVNTQFRAEFFNFTNHTNLAEGAPISGLSTSLNSSSYDRILNARDPRNIQLALKVTF
;
A
#
# COMPACT_ATOMS: atom_id res chain seq x y z
N THR A 1 17.43 15.49 11.41
CA THR A 1 18.45 14.45 11.68
C THR A 1 18.65 14.36 13.18
N THR A 2 18.33 13.24 13.81
CA THR A 2 18.24 13.08 15.28
C THR A 2 19.60 12.80 15.97
N GLY A 3 20.72 12.90 15.25
CA GLY A 3 22.08 12.67 15.79
C GLY A 3 22.32 11.25 16.33
N GLN A 4 21.47 10.29 15.98
CA GLN A 4 21.49 8.91 16.50
C GLN A 4 22.44 7.99 15.71
N GLY A 5 22.71 8.30 14.45
CA GLY A 5 23.61 7.52 13.59
C GLY A 5 23.74 8.14 12.20
N ILE A 6 24.66 7.60 11.40
CA ILE A 6 24.80 7.90 9.97
C ILE A 6 24.81 6.56 9.22
N SER A 7 23.92 6.44 8.24
CA SER A 7 24.00 5.44 7.18
C SER A 7 24.61 6.11 5.97
N ALA A 8 25.71 5.54 5.45
CA ALA A 8 26.32 6.02 4.22
C ALA A 8 25.76 5.18 3.07
N THR A 9 24.88 5.76 2.26
CA THR A 9 24.46 5.14 1.00
C THR A 9 25.49 5.47 -0.07
N GLY A 10 26.10 4.44 -0.66
CA GLY A 10 26.87 4.59 -1.90
C GLY A 10 25.96 4.95 -3.08
N PRO A 11 26.52 5.17 -4.29
CA PRO A 11 25.71 5.17 -5.50
C PRO A 11 24.98 3.82 -5.60
N TYR A 12 23.65 3.87 -5.63
CA TYR A 12 22.79 2.71 -5.78
C TYR A 12 22.75 2.31 -7.25
N TYR A 13 23.14 1.06 -7.54
CA TYR A 13 23.08 0.51 -8.89
C TYR A 13 21.88 -0.41 -9.04
N SER A 14 21.04 -0.10 -10.03
CA SER A 14 20.00 -0.99 -10.53
C SER A 14 20.14 -1.06 -12.05
N TYR A 15 20.10 -2.28 -12.57
CA TYR A 15 20.21 -2.61 -13.98
C TYR A 15 19.18 -3.68 -14.32
N ASP A 16 18.14 -3.27 -15.03
CA ASP A 16 17.12 -4.19 -15.52
C ASP A 16 17.23 -4.37 -17.02
N ARG A 17 16.94 -5.57 -17.49
CA ARG A 17 16.92 -5.91 -18.92
C ARG A 17 15.61 -6.62 -19.24
N ASP A 18 14.81 -5.94 -20.03
CA ASP A 18 13.60 -6.49 -20.64
C ASP A 18 13.87 -6.83 -22.11
N GLN A 19 13.59 -8.07 -22.49
CA GLN A 19 13.60 -8.53 -23.87
C GLN A 19 12.22 -9.04 -24.25
N THR A 20 11.54 -8.32 -25.13
CA THR A 20 10.20 -8.68 -25.59
C THR A 20 10.20 -9.00 -27.08
N ALA A 21 9.62 -10.15 -27.44
CA ALA A 21 9.27 -10.52 -28.81
C ALA A 21 7.75 -10.68 -28.90
N PHE A 22 7.12 -10.02 -29.87
CA PHE A 22 5.67 -10.10 -30.08
C PHE A 22 5.33 -10.11 -31.55
N ASP A 23 4.18 -10.70 -31.88
CA ASP A 23 3.57 -10.61 -33.20
C ASP A 23 2.05 -10.57 -33.08
N THR A 24 1.40 -9.97 -34.08
CA THR A 24 -0.05 -9.89 -34.16
C THR A 24 -0.51 -9.96 -35.62
N LEU A 25 -1.32 -10.96 -35.91
CA LEU A 25 -1.98 -11.15 -37.18
C LEU A 25 -3.43 -10.65 -37.11
N THR A 26 -3.80 -9.77 -38.03
CA THR A 26 -5.20 -9.36 -38.22
C THR A 26 -5.70 -9.88 -39.56
N LYS A 27 -6.88 -10.52 -39.55
CA LYS A 27 -7.58 -10.98 -40.76
C LYS A 27 -9.01 -10.48 -40.75
N ILE A 28 -9.34 -9.65 -41.72
CA ILE A 28 -10.71 -9.20 -41.96
C ILE A 28 -11.35 -10.13 -43.00
N THR A 29 -12.48 -10.74 -42.66
CA THR A 29 -13.21 -11.64 -43.55
C THR A 29 -14.72 -11.46 -43.37
N GLY A 30 -15.39 -10.91 -44.39
CA GLY A 30 -16.82 -10.61 -44.31
C GLY A 30 -17.13 -9.64 -43.17
N GLN A 31 -17.97 -10.08 -42.23
CA GLN A 31 -18.39 -9.33 -41.04
C GLN A 31 -17.47 -9.53 -39.82
N HIS A 32 -16.41 -10.30 -39.96
CA HIS A 32 -15.49 -10.66 -38.88
C HIS A 32 -14.15 -9.95 -39.04
N SER A 33 -13.62 -9.46 -37.93
CA SER A 33 -12.25 -8.96 -37.82
C SER A 33 -11.53 -9.79 -36.75
N LEU A 34 -10.85 -10.83 -37.24
CA LEU A 34 -10.14 -11.78 -36.40
C LEU A 34 -8.75 -11.24 -36.08
N LYS A 35 -8.35 -11.30 -34.81
CA LYS A 35 -6.98 -11.00 -34.38
C LYS A 35 -6.40 -12.16 -33.57
N PHE A 36 -5.17 -12.50 -33.88
CA PHE A 36 -4.39 -13.51 -33.19
C PHE A 36 -3.03 -12.91 -32.88
N GLY A 37 -2.46 -13.25 -31.74
CA GLY A 37 -1.12 -12.78 -31.43
C GLY A 37 -0.54 -13.45 -30.22
N GLY A 38 0.72 -13.16 -29.98
CA GLY A 38 1.41 -13.60 -28.78
C GLY A 38 2.62 -12.74 -28.49
N THR A 39 3.02 -12.80 -27.23
CA THR A 39 4.16 -12.08 -26.69
C THR A 39 4.97 -13.05 -25.83
N PHE A 40 6.28 -13.00 -25.98
CA PHE A 40 7.24 -13.58 -25.07
C PHE A 40 8.07 -12.44 -24.48
N ASN A 41 8.18 -12.40 -23.17
CA ASN A 41 8.99 -11.43 -22.44
C ASN A 41 9.96 -12.20 -21.54
N HIS A 42 11.22 -11.78 -21.58
CA HIS A 42 12.27 -12.23 -20.68
C HIS A 42 12.79 -11.03 -19.92
N TYR A 43 12.69 -11.09 -18.60
CA TYR A 43 13.03 -10.00 -17.70
C TYR A 43 14.15 -10.44 -16.76
N ASP A 44 15.26 -9.71 -16.77
CA ASP A 44 16.33 -9.82 -15.78
C ASP A 44 16.32 -8.58 -14.90
N HIS A 45 16.27 -8.81 -13.60
CA HIS A 45 16.36 -7.77 -12.58
C HIS A 45 17.67 -7.91 -11.81
N ASN A 46 18.44 -6.83 -11.77
CA ASN A 46 19.68 -6.75 -11.01
C ASN A 46 19.72 -5.44 -10.22
N GLU A 47 19.48 -5.55 -8.92
CA GLU A 47 19.45 -4.42 -8.01
C GLU A 47 20.46 -4.63 -6.88
N GLU A 48 21.16 -3.59 -6.48
CA GLU A 48 21.95 -3.65 -5.24
C GLU A 48 21.08 -3.75 -3.99
N GLY A 49 21.30 -4.79 -3.18
CA GLY A 49 20.61 -4.94 -1.91
C GLY A 49 21.00 -3.87 -0.87
N PRO A 50 20.18 -3.64 0.17
CA PRO A 50 20.28 -2.53 1.11
C PRO A 50 21.41 -2.65 2.15
N ASN A 51 22.45 -3.44 1.86
CA ASN A 51 23.54 -3.76 2.77
C ASN A 51 24.61 -2.66 2.80
N TYR A 52 24.24 -1.49 3.32
CA TYR A 52 25.14 -0.35 3.44
C TYR A 52 25.85 -0.33 4.81
N PRO A 53 27.11 0.14 4.86
CA PRO A 53 27.77 0.37 6.12
C PRO A 53 27.00 1.40 6.94
N SER A 54 26.85 1.10 8.22
CA SER A 54 26.15 1.95 9.17
C SER A 54 26.92 2.05 10.48
N PHE A 55 26.81 3.20 11.12
CA PHE A 55 27.21 3.33 12.49
C PHE A 55 26.13 4.03 13.30
N SER A 56 25.95 3.56 14.52
CA SER A 56 25.04 4.12 15.50
C SER A 56 25.83 4.64 16.68
N ILE A 57 25.48 5.86 17.10
CA ILE A 57 26.06 6.52 18.26
C ILE A 57 25.31 6.10 19.54
N ASN A 58 24.13 5.47 19.38
CA ASN A 58 23.32 4.95 20.47
C ASN A 58 22.62 3.61 20.12
N ASN A 59 22.14 2.89 21.14
CA ASN A 59 21.14 1.83 20.97
C ASN A 59 20.26 1.76 22.21
N LEU A 60 19.09 2.41 22.15
CA LEU A 60 18.10 2.42 23.22
C LEU A 60 17.52 1.04 23.54
N ALA A 61 17.61 0.06 22.62
CA ALA A 61 16.89 -1.21 22.72
C ALA A 61 17.67 -2.36 23.39
N ASN A 62 18.98 -2.20 23.65
CA ASN A 62 19.84 -3.32 24.09
C ASN A 62 20.71 -3.03 25.34
N CYS A 63 20.46 -1.95 26.08
CA CYS A 63 21.20 -1.69 27.32
C CYS A 63 20.72 -2.62 28.45
N GLY A 64 21.35 -3.78 28.57
CA GLY A 64 21.19 -4.72 29.70
C GLY A 64 22.34 -4.64 30.71
N ALA A 65 22.23 -5.40 31.80
CA ALA A 65 23.30 -5.52 32.81
C ALA A 65 24.61 -6.03 32.15
N GLY A 66 25.70 -5.28 32.30
CA GLY A 66 26.99 -5.53 31.64
C GLY A 66 27.32 -4.61 30.45
N SER A 67 26.46 -3.65 30.13
CA SER A 67 26.73 -2.65 29.08
C SER A 67 27.73 -1.58 29.55
N PRO A 68 28.59 -1.03 28.66
CA PRO A 68 29.59 -0.03 29.02
C PRO A 68 29.00 1.36 29.33
N ALA A 69 29.83 2.24 29.92
CA ALA A 69 29.44 3.53 30.51
C ALA A 69 28.77 4.54 29.53
N ASN A 70 28.88 4.30 28.23
CA ASN A 70 28.28 5.08 27.14
C ASN A 70 26.96 4.50 26.60
N CYS A 71 26.44 3.41 27.18
CA CYS A 71 25.12 2.88 26.85
C CYS A 71 24.04 3.87 27.33
N ALA A 72 23.22 4.34 26.40
CA ALA A 72 22.08 5.20 26.70
C ALA A 72 21.10 4.49 27.64
N THR A 73 20.96 4.99 28.88
CA THR A 73 19.70 4.75 29.60
C THR A 73 18.61 5.55 28.91
N ALA A 74 17.33 5.23 29.15
CA ALA A 74 16.17 5.91 28.54
C ALA A 74 16.08 7.45 28.78
N ASN A 75 17.11 8.05 29.41
CA ASN A 75 17.24 9.45 29.78
C ASN A 75 18.40 10.17 29.05
N ASN A 76 18.99 9.61 27.98
CA ASN A 76 20.04 10.32 27.24
C ASN A 76 19.46 11.48 26.44
N THR A 77 19.92 12.70 26.72
CA THR A 77 19.49 13.88 25.99
C THR A 77 20.18 13.93 24.61
N PHE A 78 19.62 14.69 23.65
CA PHE A 78 20.24 14.88 22.34
C PHE A 78 21.71 15.34 22.46
N GLU A 79 22.01 16.15 23.46
CA GLU A 79 23.34 16.69 23.76
C GLU A 79 24.36 15.58 24.08
N GLN A 80 23.96 14.49 24.76
CA GLN A 80 24.85 13.37 25.05
C GLN A 80 25.18 12.56 23.80
N ASN A 81 24.19 12.32 22.93
CA ASN A 81 24.40 11.65 21.65
C ASN A 81 25.29 12.50 20.73
N TRP A 82 25.05 13.82 20.72
CA TRP A 82 25.87 14.76 19.98
C TRP A 82 27.31 14.83 20.51
N ALA A 83 27.50 14.82 21.84
CA ALA A 83 28.83 14.77 22.43
C ALA A 83 29.59 13.48 22.05
N ASN A 84 28.93 12.31 22.11
CA ASN A 84 29.51 11.04 21.68
C ASN A 84 29.89 11.06 20.19
N PHE A 85 29.05 11.66 19.35
CA PHE A 85 29.37 11.87 17.93
C PHE A 85 30.63 12.73 17.74
N LEU A 86 30.70 13.88 18.41
CA LEU A 86 31.83 14.82 18.29
C LEU A 86 33.16 14.21 18.74
N VAL A 87 33.15 13.35 19.76
CA VAL A 87 34.35 12.63 20.23
C VAL A 87 34.59 11.31 19.50
N GLY A 88 33.71 10.95 18.55
CA GLY A 88 33.82 9.74 17.75
C GLY A 88 33.58 8.44 18.50
N ASN A 89 32.80 8.46 19.58
CA ASN A 89 32.36 7.27 20.30
C ASN A 89 31.16 6.63 19.61
N VAL A 90 31.35 5.42 19.09
CA VAL A 90 30.33 4.67 18.34
C VAL A 90 29.84 3.50 19.17
N PHE A 91 28.53 3.40 19.38
CA PHE A 91 27.93 2.28 20.08
C PHE A 91 28.01 1.00 19.24
N SER A 92 27.66 1.09 17.96
CA SER A 92 27.74 -0.04 17.04
C SER A 92 28.12 0.40 15.65
N PHE A 93 29.06 -0.32 15.06
CA PHE A 93 29.39 -0.28 13.64
C PHE A 93 28.96 -1.60 13.00
N GLY A 94 28.41 -1.52 11.80
CA GLY A 94 28.05 -2.68 11.00
C GLY A 94 28.40 -2.44 9.54
N GLU A 95 29.16 -3.36 8.96
CA GLU A 95 29.51 -3.35 7.54
C GLU A 95 29.32 -4.75 6.96
N ALA A 96 28.62 -4.84 5.84
CA ALA A 96 28.47 -6.09 5.12
C ALA A 96 29.79 -6.44 4.44
N GLN A 97 30.22 -7.70 4.55
CA GLN A 97 31.45 -8.17 3.90
C GLN A 97 31.39 -8.06 2.37
N ASN A 98 30.19 -8.15 1.79
CA ASN A 98 29.93 -7.99 0.37
C ASN A 98 28.57 -7.32 0.17
N VAL A 99 28.45 -6.48 -0.87
CA VAL A 99 27.15 -6.05 -1.39
C VAL A 99 26.56 -7.23 -2.15
N LEU A 100 25.40 -7.73 -1.71
CA LEU A 100 24.68 -8.77 -2.43
C LEU A 100 23.69 -8.11 -3.39
N PRO A 101 23.85 -8.30 -4.70
CA PRO A 101 22.81 -7.90 -5.63
C PRO A 101 21.64 -8.87 -5.52
N TYR A 102 20.44 -8.32 -5.58
CA TYR A 102 19.23 -9.03 -5.92
C TYR A 102 19.26 -9.41 -7.39
N LEU A 103 19.37 -10.70 -7.68
CA LEU A 103 19.40 -11.21 -9.04
C LEU A 103 18.19 -12.13 -9.26
N PHE A 104 17.25 -11.66 -10.09
CA PHE A 104 16.06 -12.40 -10.49
C PHE A 104 15.89 -12.44 -12.00
N THR A 105 15.36 -13.55 -12.49
CA THR A 105 14.94 -13.70 -13.89
C THR A 105 13.51 -14.22 -13.94
N GLU A 106 12.68 -13.62 -14.80
CA GLU A 106 11.30 -14.03 -15.05
C GLU A 106 11.07 -14.22 -16.56
N ASN A 107 10.21 -15.18 -16.92
CA ASN A 107 9.73 -15.33 -18.30
C ASN A 107 8.21 -15.23 -18.31
N MET A 108 7.66 -14.45 -19.23
CA MET A 108 6.24 -14.34 -19.45
C MET A 108 5.88 -14.76 -20.86
N VAL A 109 4.81 -15.54 -20.99
CA VAL A 109 4.24 -15.94 -22.28
C VAL A 109 2.78 -15.53 -22.32
N GLU A 110 2.38 -14.84 -23.37
CA GLU A 110 0.98 -14.50 -23.63
C GLU A 110 0.60 -14.89 -25.04
N THR A 111 -0.61 -15.42 -25.20
CA THR A 111 -1.21 -15.67 -26.50
C THR A 111 -2.68 -15.29 -26.47
N PHE A 112 -3.23 -14.81 -27.58
CA PHE A 112 -4.64 -14.46 -27.64
C PHE A 112 -5.24 -14.73 -29.01
N ALA A 113 -6.57 -14.93 -28.99
CA ALA A 113 -7.43 -14.94 -30.15
C ALA A 113 -8.68 -14.12 -29.83
N GLN A 114 -9.08 -13.24 -30.72
CA GLN A 114 -10.31 -12.46 -30.59
C GLN A 114 -10.98 -12.23 -31.96
N ASP A 115 -12.28 -11.97 -31.92
CA ASP A 115 -13.11 -11.65 -33.06
C ASP A 115 -13.99 -10.44 -32.74
N GLU A 116 -13.94 -9.42 -33.61
CA GLU A 116 -14.96 -8.38 -33.68
C GLU A 116 -15.95 -8.76 -34.79
N TRP A 117 -17.16 -9.14 -34.39
CA TRP A 117 -18.21 -9.57 -35.28
C TRP A 117 -19.31 -8.52 -35.41
N ARG A 118 -19.41 -7.92 -36.59
CA ARG A 118 -20.48 -6.97 -36.95
C ARG A 118 -21.71 -7.71 -37.45
N ILE A 119 -22.51 -8.25 -36.52
CA ILE A 119 -23.73 -9.01 -36.82
C ILE A 119 -24.69 -8.19 -37.70
N ARG A 120 -24.84 -6.90 -37.37
CA ARG A 120 -25.66 -5.93 -38.10
C ARG A 120 -24.92 -4.58 -38.13
N PRO A 121 -25.28 -3.64 -39.03
CA PRO A 121 -24.68 -2.30 -39.06
C PRO A 121 -24.78 -1.54 -37.72
N ASN A 122 -25.74 -1.91 -36.88
CA ASN A 122 -26.01 -1.31 -35.57
C ASN A 122 -25.69 -2.24 -34.38
N LEU A 123 -25.13 -3.44 -34.60
CA LEU A 123 -24.79 -4.39 -33.53
C LEU A 123 -23.45 -5.07 -33.82
N THR A 124 -22.50 -4.82 -32.94
CA THR A 124 -21.16 -5.42 -32.94
C THR A 124 -20.95 -6.20 -31.64
N LEU A 125 -20.42 -7.42 -31.75
CA LEU A 125 -19.90 -8.18 -30.62
C LEU A 125 -18.38 -8.22 -30.70
N ASP A 126 -17.70 -8.13 -29.57
CA ASP A 126 -16.27 -8.43 -29.43
C ASP A 126 -16.13 -9.57 -28.43
N TYR A 127 -15.39 -10.61 -28.79
CA TYR A 127 -15.11 -11.69 -27.86
C TYR A 127 -13.75 -12.29 -28.13
N GLY A 128 -13.09 -12.72 -27.07
CA GLY A 128 -11.76 -13.28 -27.16
C GLY A 128 -11.33 -14.02 -25.92
N LEU A 129 -10.22 -14.74 -26.07
CA LEU A 129 -9.55 -15.43 -25.00
C LEU A 129 -8.07 -15.09 -25.06
N ARG A 130 -7.52 -14.69 -23.92
CA ARG A 130 -6.09 -14.62 -23.70
C ARG A 130 -5.65 -15.73 -22.75
N TRP A 131 -4.54 -16.38 -23.07
CA TRP A 131 -3.85 -17.27 -22.16
C TRP A 131 -2.51 -16.64 -21.81
N THR A 132 -2.29 -16.44 -20.52
CA THR A 132 -1.10 -15.78 -19.97
C THR A 132 -0.40 -16.75 -19.01
N VAL A 133 0.92 -16.77 -19.06
CA VAL A 133 1.78 -17.50 -18.13
C VAL A 133 2.79 -16.49 -17.60
N TYR A 134 2.64 -16.12 -16.34
CA TYR A 134 3.69 -15.42 -15.59
C TYR A 134 4.57 -16.47 -14.94
N GLY A 135 5.81 -16.59 -15.41
CA GLY A 135 6.79 -17.50 -14.84
C GLY A 135 7.10 -17.11 -13.40
N SER A 136 7.35 -18.10 -12.55
CA SER A 136 7.78 -17.78 -11.18
C SER A 136 9.16 -17.12 -11.22
N PRO A 137 9.39 -16.01 -10.50
CA PRO A 137 10.70 -15.38 -10.45
C PRO A 137 11.77 -16.35 -9.96
N GLN A 138 12.90 -16.40 -10.66
CA GLN A 138 14.01 -17.30 -10.35
C GLN A 138 15.20 -16.51 -9.80
N SER A 139 15.63 -16.85 -8.59
CA SER A 139 16.83 -16.29 -7.96
C SER A 139 18.08 -16.93 -8.56
N THR A 140 18.79 -16.20 -9.42
CA THR A 140 19.95 -16.76 -10.15
C THR A 140 21.18 -16.94 -9.25
N ASN A 141 21.26 -16.22 -8.14
CA ASN A 141 22.29 -16.36 -7.10
C ASN A 141 21.95 -17.42 -6.03
N ASN A 142 20.76 -18.03 -6.09
CA ASN A 142 20.29 -19.05 -5.13
C ASN A 142 20.23 -18.54 -3.67
N LEU A 143 19.96 -17.25 -3.47
CA LEU A 143 19.91 -16.62 -2.15
C LEU A 143 18.50 -16.33 -1.65
N ALA A 144 17.48 -16.42 -2.51
CA ALA A 144 16.10 -16.28 -2.05
C ALA A 144 15.70 -17.49 -1.19
N SER A 145 15.02 -17.23 -0.08
CA SER A 145 14.52 -18.26 0.85
C SER A 145 13.14 -17.88 1.37
N THR A 146 12.37 -18.86 1.83
CA THR A 146 11.09 -18.62 2.53
C THR A 146 10.80 -19.82 3.45
N PHE A 147 9.62 -19.83 4.04
CA PHE A 147 9.10 -20.97 4.76
C PHE A 147 8.06 -21.71 3.92
N ASP A 148 8.14 -23.04 3.93
CA ASP A 148 7.13 -23.93 3.34
C ASP A 148 6.48 -24.76 4.45
N PRO A 149 5.23 -24.44 4.84
CA PRO A 149 4.50 -25.20 5.84
C PRO A 149 4.36 -26.69 5.51
N ALA A 150 4.33 -27.08 4.22
CA ALA A 150 4.19 -28.48 3.82
C ALA A 150 5.47 -29.31 4.06
N LEU A 151 6.62 -28.65 4.23
CA LEU A 151 7.89 -29.28 4.56
C LEU A 151 8.25 -29.14 6.05
N TYR A 152 7.35 -28.57 6.85
CA TYR A 152 7.54 -28.44 8.28
C TYR A 152 7.22 -29.76 9.01
N ASP A 153 8.16 -30.19 9.84
CA ASP A 153 8.04 -31.35 10.71
C ASP A 153 8.24 -30.90 12.16
N SER A 154 7.14 -30.80 12.90
CA SER A 154 7.13 -30.31 14.29
C SER A 154 7.95 -31.18 15.23
N SER A 155 8.18 -32.46 14.90
CA SER A 155 9.01 -33.36 15.72
C SER A 155 10.50 -33.02 15.68
N LYS A 156 10.94 -32.28 14.65
CA LYS A 156 12.32 -31.82 14.46
C LYS A 156 12.53 -30.37 14.90
N ALA A 157 11.48 -29.70 15.37
CA ALA A 157 11.58 -28.35 15.86
C ALA A 157 12.46 -28.27 17.12
N PRO A 158 13.39 -27.29 17.20
CA PRO A 158 14.19 -27.10 18.40
C PRO A 158 13.31 -26.67 19.59
N ALA A 159 13.62 -27.16 20.77
CA ALA A 159 12.90 -26.77 21.99
C ALA A 159 13.15 -25.30 22.35
N ILE A 160 12.07 -24.61 22.73
CA ILE A 160 12.09 -23.21 23.19
C ILE A 160 12.04 -23.17 24.71
N ASN A 161 12.91 -22.38 25.32
CA ASN A 161 12.91 -22.14 26.75
C ASN A 161 11.78 -21.17 27.12
N PRO A 162 10.76 -21.60 27.89
CA PRO A 162 9.60 -20.78 28.22
C PRO A 162 9.93 -19.54 29.08
N ALA A 163 11.09 -19.51 29.75
CA ALA A 163 11.51 -18.38 30.56
C ALA A 163 12.18 -17.26 29.74
N THR A 164 12.66 -17.56 28.53
CA THR A 164 13.45 -16.61 27.72
C THR A 164 12.96 -16.46 26.28
N GLY A 165 12.15 -17.39 25.76
CA GLY A 165 11.70 -17.37 24.36
C GLY A 165 12.82 -17.70 23.36
N ARG A 166 13.91 -18.32 23.83
CA ARG A 166 15.11 -18.67 23.07
C ARG A 166 15.31 -20.18 23.02
N TYR A 167 16.16 -20.65 22.11
CA TYR A 167 16.61 -22.03 22.11
C TYR A 167 17.45 -22.35 23.36
N PHE A 168 17.48 -23.63 23.75
CA PHE A 168 18.38 -24.12 24.79
C PHE A 168 19.84 -24.20 24.33
N SER A 169 20.08 -24.31 23.02
CA SER A 169 21.42 -24.36 22.41
C SER A 169 21.41 -23.66 21.05
N ALA A 170 22.56 -23.13 20.65
CA ALA A 170 22.66 -22.39 19.38
C ALA A 170 22.56 -23.36 18.20
N ILE A 171 21.73 -23.02 17.21
CA ILE A 171 21.50 -23.84 16.01
C ILE A 171 21.68 -23.00 14.74
N ASP A 172 21.95 -23.65 13.60
CA ASP A 172 21.89 -23.01 12.28
C ASP A 172 20.42 -22.84 11.86
N PRO A 173 19.92 -21.60 11.68
CA PRO A 173 18.55 -21.35 11.23
C PRO A 173 18.14 -22.07 9.94
N ARG A 174 19.09 -22.33 9.03
CA ARG A 174 18.82 -23.00 7.75
C ARG A 174 18.51 -24.48 7.91
N SER A 175 18.81 -25.05 9.08
CA SER A 175 18.49 -26.43 9.42
C SER A 175 17.07 -26.61 9.99
N LEU A 176 16.36 -25.50 10.22
CA LEU A 176 14.99 -25.56 10.73
C LEU A 176 14.06 -26.25 9.73
N PRO A 177 13.13 -27.10 10.21
CA PRO A 177 12.13 -27.71 9.34
C PRO A 177 11.29 -26.64 8.64
N GLY A 178 10.85 -26.89 7.41
CA GLY A 178 10.09 -25.93 6.61
C GLY A 178 10.89 -24.76 6.00
N TYR A 179 12.13 -24.50 6.43
CA TYR A 179 12.97 -23.49 5.77
C TYR A 179 13.39 -23.98 4.37
N ILE A 180 13.07 -23.21 3.32
CA ILE A 180 13.48 -23.49 1.94
C ILE A 180 14.33 -22.38 1.35
N GLN A 181 15.33 -22.77 0.56
CA GLN A 181 16.22 -21.88 -0.17
C GLN A 181 16.30 -22.32 -1.64
N THR A 182 16.23 -21.33 -2.53
CA THR A 182 16.42 -21.49 -3.97
C THR A 182 17.75 -22.18 -4.28
N GLY A 183 17.75 -23.04 -5.31
CA GLY A 183 18.91 -23.81 -5.75
C GLY A 183 19.42 -24.87 -4.77
N LYS A 184 18.79 -25.03 -3.61
CA LYS A 184 19.18 -26.02 -2.58
C LYS A 184 18.06 -27.01 -2.31
N ASN A 185 17.08 -26.62 -1.51
CA ASN A 185 16.00 -27.49 -1.04
C ASN A 185 14.60 -26.96 -1.40
N SER A 186 14.50 -25.86 -2.16
CA SER A 186 13.24 -25.46 -2.77
C SER A 186 12.72 -26.54 -3.73
N PRO A 187 11.46 -26.99 -3.61
CA PRO A 187 10.82 -27.91 -4.56
C PRO A 187 10.77 -27.37 -6.00
N TRP A 188 10.91 -26.06 -6.18
CA TRP A 188 10.82 -25.36 -7.48
C TRP A 188 12.19 -24.94 -8.02
N GLY A 189 13.28 -25.54 -7.53
CA GLY A 189 14.63 -25.24 -8.00
C GLY A 189 15.05 -23.82 -7.64
N GLN A 190 15.24 -22.94 -8.62
CA GLN A 190 15.67 -21.56 -8.40
C GLN A 190 14.50 -20.59 -8.08
N ALA A 191 13.26 -21.07 -8.09
CA ALA A 191 12.09 -20.31 -7.64
C ALA A 191 11.69 -20.69 -6.21
N LEU A 192 10.90 -19.83 -5.56
CA LEU A 192 10.29 -20.11 -4.25
C LEU A 192 8.85 -20.61 -4.35
N GLU A 193 8.27 -20.63 -5.54
CA GLU A 193 6.87 -20.96 -5.80
C GLU A 193 6.72 -21.56 -7.20
N GLY A 194 5.59 -22.24 -7.42
CA GLY A 194 5.29 -22.87 -8.70
C GLY A 194 4.66 -21.92 -9.72
N THR A 195 4.94 -22.15 -11.00
CA THR A 195 4.36 -21.38 -12.10
C THR A 195 2.91 -21.81 -12.35
N ASN A 196 2.01 -20.83 -12.47
CA ASN A 196 0.60 -21.08 -12.75
C ASN A 196 0.33 -21.03 -14.27
N TRP A 197 -0.06 -22.18 -14.82
CA TRP A 197 -0.37 -22.35 -16.25
C TRP A 197 -1.85 -22.14 -16.59
N LYS A 198 -2.70 -21.84 -15.61
CA LYS A 198 -4.17 -21.80 -15.75
C LYS A 198 -4.75 -20.38 -15.81
N ALA A 199 -3.96 -19.39 -16.21
CA ALA A 199 -4.43 -18.02 -16.38
C ALA A 199 -5.10 -17.83 -17.75
N PHE A 200 -6.40 -18.13 -17.80
CA PHE A 200 -7.25 -17.93 -18.97
C PHE A 200 -8.13 -16.69 -18.74
N ALA A 201 -7.95 -15.68 -19.58
CA ALA A 201 -8.60 -14.38 -19.51
C ALA A 201 -9.63 -14.22 -20.66
N PRO A 202 -10.86 -14.76 -20.51
CA PRO A 202 -11.94 -14.51 -21.43
C PRO A 202 -12.36 -13.04 -21.39
N ARG A 203 -12.77 -12.52 -22.53
CA ARG A 203 -13.31 -11.17 -22.70
C ARG A 203 -14.50 -11.22 -23.63
N PHE A 204 -15.52 -10.46 -23.29
CA PHE A 204 -16.73 -10.31 -24.05
C PHE A 204 -17.17 -8.85 -23.99
N GLY A 205 -17.61 -8.30 -25.10
CA GLY A 205 -18.12 -6.95 -25.21
C GLY A 205 -19.17 -6.87 -26.32
N PHE A 206 -20.02 -5.85 -26.23
CA PHE A 206 -20.97 -5.53 -27.27
C PHE A 206 -21.15 -4.02 -27.41
N ALA A 207 -21.51 -3.60 -28.61
CA ALA A 207 -21.95 -2.25 -28.91
C ALA A 207 -23.20 -2.32 -29.78
N TRP A 208 -24.26 -1.64 -29.35
CA TRP A 208 -25.57 -1.70 -29.98
C TRP A 208 -26.19 -0.31 -30.09
N ASP A 209 -26.64 0.05 -31.29
CA ASP A 209 -27.56 1.17 -31.51
C ASP A 209 -28.97 0.60 -31.74
N PRO A 210 -29.87 0.65 -30.74
CA PRO A 210 -31.19 0.04 -30.82
C PRO A 210 -32.08 0.59 -31.94
N PHE A 211 -31.89 1.85 -32.33
CA PHE A 211 -32.75 2.54 -33.28
C PHE A 211 -32.09 2.74 -34.65
N SER A 212 -30.80 2.41 -34.79
CA SER A 212 -30.02 2.59 -36.02
C SER A 212 -30.02 4.04 -36.52
N ASP A 213 -30.16 5.00 -35.60
CA ASP A 213 -30.23 6.43 -35.90
C ASP A 213 -28.97 7.19 -35.49
N GLY A 214 -27.98 6.50 -34.90
CA GLY A 214 -26.72 7.05 -34.43
C GLY A 214 -26.83 7.91 -33.17
N LYS A 215 -28.02 8.02 -32.56
CA LYS A 215 -28.26 8.86 -31.37
C LYS A 215 -28.22 8.08 -30.07
N ASN A 216 -28.35 6.76 -30.14
CA ASN A 216 -28.39 5.87 -28.99
C ASN A 216 -27.30 4.83 -29.14
N SER A 217 -26.50 4.64 -28.10
CA SER A 217 -25.45 3.63 -28.06
C SER A 217 -25.46 2.96 -26.70
N ILE A 218 -25.73 1.66 -26.68
CA ILE A 218 -25.59 0.81 -25.50
C ILE A 218 -24.32 -0.01 -25.69
N ARG A 219 -23.41 0.07 -24.72
CA ARG A 219 -22.15 -0.67 -24.72
C ARG A 219 -22.05 -1.44 -23.41
N GLY A 220 -21.39 -2.58 -23.43
CA GLY A 220 -21.11 -3.27 -22.20
C GLY A 220 -20.13 -4.40 -22.43
N GLY A 221 -19.51 -4.85 -21.35
CA GLY A 221 -18.50 -5.87 -21.42
C GLY A 221 -18.26 -6.58 -20.11
N PHE A 222 -17.53 -7.68 -20.22
CA PHE A 222 -16.98 -8.46 -19.13
C PHE A 222 -15.58 -8.94 -19.53
N GLY A 223 -14.63 -8.87 -18.62
CA GLY A 223 -13.30 -9.42 -18.84
C GLY A 223 -12.61 -9.85 -17.56
N LEU A 224 -11.78 -10.89 -17.67
CA LEU A 224 -10.81 -11.25 -16.65
C LEU A 224 -9.43 -10.66 -17.00
N PHE A 225 -8.76 -10.08 -16.01
CA PHE A 225 -7.47 -9.43 -16.15
C PHE A 225 -6.53 -9.91 -15.05
N TYR A 226 -5.49 -10.67 -15.41
CA TYR A 226 -4.49 -11.16 -14.46
C TYR A 226 -3.37 -10.12 -14.27
N GLY A 227 -2.98 -9.89 -13.03
CA GLY A 227 -1.77 -9.16 -12.68
C GLY A 227 -0.58 -10.10 -12.51
N THR A 228 0.62 -9.52 -12.59
CA THR A 228 1.85 -10.21 -12.15
C THR A 228 1.97 -10.05 -10.64
N ASN A 229 2.76 -10.92 -10.03
CA ASN A 229 3.19 -10.68 -8.66
C ASN A 229 4.46 -9.82 -8.69
N SER A 230 4.60 -8.92 -7.72
CA SER A 230 5.80 -8.08 -7.66
C SER A 230 7.02 -8.90 -7.26
N ILE A 231 8.10 -8.79 -8.05
CA ILE A 231 9.43 -9.31 -7.72
C ILE A 231 9.95 -8.66 -6.43
N ASP A 232 9.57 -7.42 -6.14
CA ASP A 232 10.02 -6.64 -4.98
C ASP A 232 9.79 -7.38 -3.65
N ASN A 233 8.66 -8.07 -3.56
CA ASN A 233 8.27 -8.84 -2.37
C ASN A 233 9.11 -10.10 -2.16
N GLN A 234 9.83 -10.56 -3.19
CA GLN A 234 10.78 -11.66 -3.09
C GLN A 234 12.22 -11.17 -2.89
N LEU A 235 12.54 -9.93 -3.26
CA LEU A 235 13.88 -9.34 -3.11
C LEU A 235 14.36 -9.37 -1.66
N TYR A 236 13.53 -8.82 -0.76
CA TYR A 236 13.85 -8.72 0.67
C TYR A 236 14.12 -10.07 1.32
N SER A 237 13.61 -11.17 0.76
CA SER A 237 13.86 -12.52 1.27
C SER A 237 15.35 -12.92 1.17
N GLN A 238 16.12 -12.33 0.23
CA GLN A 238 17.54 -12.64 0.03
C GLN A 238 18.46 -12.02 1.10
N THR A 239 18.06 -10.90 1.70
CA THR A 239 18.91 -10.14 2.65
C THR A 239 18.42 -10.18 4.08
N THR A 240 17.11 -10.43 4.29
CA THR A 240 16.48 -10.40 5.61
C THR A 240 16.50 -11.76 6.28
N ASN A 241 16.30 -12.84 5.52
CA ASN A 241 16.23 -14.18 6.09
C ASN A 241 17.58 -14.65 6.63
N PRO A 242 17.58 -15.48 7.68
CA PRO A 242 18.82 -15.96 8.30
C PRO A 242 19.61 -16.88 7.34
N GLY A 243 20.93 -16.75 7.35
CA GLY A 243 21.83 -17.65 6.64
C GLY A 243 21.98 -17.43 5.13
N VAL A 244 21.27 -16.43 4.58
CA VAL A 244 21.41 -15.91 3.19
C VAL A 244 22.06 -14.52 3.13
N SER A 245 21.97 -13.72 4.21
CA SER A 245 22.71 -12.46 4.37
C SER A 245 24.21 -12.68 4.59
N PRO A 246 25.12 -11.82 4.09
CA PRO A 246 26.56 -11.95 4.34
C PRO A 246 26.83 -11.85 5.83
N ALA A 247 27.91 -12.46 6.32
CA ALA A 247 28.37 -12.16 7.65
C ALA A 247 28.68 -10.66 7.73
N ASN A 248 27.94 -9.92 8.54
CA ASN A 248 28.22 -8.51 8.79
C ASN A 248 29.39 -8.44 9.78
N ALA A 249 30.44 -7.72 9.40
CA ALA A 249 31.44 -7.28 10.36
C ALA A 249 30.74 -6.27 11.28
N SER A 250 30.37 -6.72 12.48
CA SER A 250 29.77 -5.86 13.49
C SER A 250 30.75 -5.65 14.62
N TYR A 251 30.88 -4.41 15.07
CA TYR A 251 31.67 -4.06 16.24
C TYR A 251 30.82 -3.21 17.16
N SER A 252 30.82 -3.53 18.44
CA SER A 252 30.21 -2.70 19.48
C SER A 252 31.29 -1.91 20.21
N ASN A 253 30.95 -0.72 20.70
CA ASN A 253 31.83 0.12 21.51
C ASN A 253 33.14 0.43 20.79
N THR A 254 33.00 1.00 19.60
CA THR A 254 34.11 1.29 18.71
C THR A 254 34.30 2.80 18.55
N SER A 255 35.30 3.23 17.78
CA SER A 255 35.51 4.63 17.45
C SER A 255 35.30 4.90 15.96
N LEU A 256 34.81 6.08 15.59
CA LEU A 256 34.78 6.53 14.18
C LEU A 256 36.17 6.51 13.53
N SER A 257 37.22 6.78 14.32
CA SER A 257 38.60 6.78 13.84
C SER A 257 39.21 5.38 13.72
N ASN A 258 38.60 4.37 14.36
CA ASN A 258 39.04 2.98 14.30
C ASN A 258 37.86 2.03 14.55
N PRO A 259 37.05 1.72 13.52
CA PRO A 259 35.86 0.87 13.66
C PRO A 259 36.14 -0.54 14.18
N ASN A 260 37.37 -1.03 14.04
CA ASN A 260 37.77 -2.37 14.48
C ASN A 260 38.29 -2.41 15.94
N SER A 261 38.35 -1.27 16.63
CA SER A 261 38.80 -1.22 18.04
C SER A 261 37.75 -1.76 19.02
N GLY A 262 36.52 -1.94 18.57
CA GLY A 262 35.40 -2.39 19.39
C GLY A 262 35.38 -3.90 19.64
N THR A 263 34.41 -4.33 20.44
CA THR A 263 34.12 -5.75 20.65
C THR A 263 33.42 -6.31 19.41
N VAL A 264 34.03 -7.32 18.79
CA VAL A 264 33.46 -8.05 17.64
C VAL A 264 32.09 -8.61 18.03
N GLY A 265 31.05 -8.19 17.30
CA GLY A 265 29.73 -8.78 17.36
C GLY A 265 29.75 -10.21 16.82
N ALA A 266 28.90 -11.08 17.35
CA ALA A 266 28.91 -12.50 16.99
C ALA A 266 28.70 -12.70 15.47
N THR A 267 29.75 -13.14 14.76
CA THR A 267 29.71 -13.55 13.35
C THR A 267 29.27 -15.02 13.18
N SER A 268 28.45 -15.52 14.10
CA SER A 268 28.10 -16.94 14.17
C SER A 268 27.00 -17.29 13.17
N THR A 269 27.19 -18.37 12.40
CA THR A 269 26.13 -18.99 11.59
C THR A 269 25.05 -19.66 12.44
N THR A 270 25.29 -19.77 13.76
CA THR A 270 24.33 -20.32 14.72
C THR A 270 23.82 -19.25 15.68
N THR A 271 22.56 -19.35 16.08
CA THR A 271 21.87 -18.39 16.95
C THR A 271 21.11 -19.09 18.07
N LEU A 272 20.97 -18.42 19.21
CA LEU A 272 20.07 -18.80 20.30
C LEU A 272 18.65 -18.25 20.11
N THR A 273 18.48 -17.27 19.22
CA THR A 273 17.20 -16.59 19.02
C THR A 273 16.48 -17.19 17.81
N PRO A 274 15.22 -17.61 17.96
CA PRO A 274 14.38 -17.99 16.83
C PRO A 274 14.39 -16.90 15.75
N PRO A 275 14.66 -17.25 14.48
CA PRO A 275 14.63 -16.29 13.40
C PRO A 275 13.19 -15.97 13.02
N TYR A 276 12.95 -14.74 12.58
CA TYR A 276 11.76 -14.44 11.79
C TYR A 276 12.07 -14.73 10.32
N ILE A 277 11.04 -15.05 9.55
CA ILE A 277 11.13 -15.33 8.11
C ILE A 277 10.27 -14.32 7.36
N TYR A 278 10.73 -13.94 6.17
CA TYR A 278 10.05 -13.08 5.21
C TYR A 278 10.08 -13.74 3.83
N GLY A 279 8.96 -13.80 3.11
CA GLY A 279 8.96 -14.27 1.72
C GLY A 279 7.57 -14.52 1.15
N PRO A 280 7.46 -15.09 -0.07
CA PRO A 280 6.17 -15.55 -0.58
C PRO A 280 5.72 -16.82 0.17
N ASN A 281 4.42 -16.99 0.36
CA ASN A 281 3.82 -18.24 0.84
C ASN A 281 3.67 -19.21 -0.35
N PRO A 282 4.44 -20.30 -0.42
CA PRO A 282 4.43 -21.19 -1.58
C PRO A 282 3.12 -21.98 -1.76
N LEU A 283 2.35 -22.21 -0.69
CA LEU A 283 1.13 -23.02 -0.71
C LEU A 283 -0.12 -22.24 -1.12
N MET A 284 -0.15 -20.96 -0.75
CA MET A 284 -1.31 -20.08 -0.97
C MET A 284 -1.15 -19.20 -2.22
N TRP A 285 -0.01 -19.32 -2.91
CA TRP A 285 0.31 -18.48 -4.06
C TRP A 285 -0.62 -18.74 -5.24
N LYS A 286 -1.34 -17.70 -5.66
CA LYS A 286 -2.22 -17.70 -6.83
C LYS A 286 -2.02 -16.39 -7.58
N LEU A 287 -2.25 -16.44 -8.90
CA LEU A 287 -2.18 -15.22 -9.71
C LEU A 287 -3.33 -14.29 -9.34
N PRO A 288 -3.07 -13.03 -8.96
CA PRO A 288 -4.10 -12.04 -8.72
C PRO A 288 -4.82 -11.73 -10.03
N TYR A 289 -6.13 -11.53 -9.95
CA TYR A 289 -6.91 -11.12 -11.10
C TYR A 289 -8.09 -10.25 -10.72
N THR A 290 -8.54 -9.46 -11.68
CA THR A 290 -9.73 -8.62 -11.58
C THR A 290 -10.78 -9.09 -12.58
N GLU A 291 -12.01 -9.25 -12.11
CA GLU A 291 -13.19 -9.41 -12.94
C GLU A 291 -13.81 -8.03 -13.15
N SER A 292 -13.69 -7.49 -14.36
CA SER A 292 -14.26 -6.18 -14.70
C SER A 292 -15.51 -6.35 -15.54
N PHE A 293 -16.55 -5.59 -15.23
CA PHE A 293 -17.76 -5.53 -16.02
C PHE A 293 -18.32 -4.13 -16.08
N ASP A 294 -18.92 -3.79 -17.22
CA ASP A 294 -19.49 -2.48 -17.46
C ASP A 294 -20.76 -2.58 -18.31
N LEU A 295 -21.63 -1.60 -18.11
CA LEU A 295 -22.79 -1.34 -18.94
C LEU A 295 -22.99 0.16 -19.04
N ASP A 296 -22.90 0.70 -20.25
CA ASP A 296 -22.97 2.10 -20.59
C ASP A 296 -24.12 2.39 -21.56
N VAL A 297 -24.80 3.51 -21.33
CA VAL A 297 -25.86 4.03 -22.21
C VAL A 297 -25.57 5.48 -22.54
N GLN A 298 -25.27 5.72 -23.81
CA GLN A 298 -25.04 7.04 -24.37
C GLN A 298 -26.23 7.47 -25.23
N HIS A 299 -26.71 8.69 -24.98
CA HIS A 299 -27.81 9.30 -25.71
C HIS A 299 -27.49 10.73 -26.14
N GLN A 300 -27.65 10.98 -27.44
CA GLN A 300 -27.58 12.30 -28.04
C GLN A 300 -28.91 13.04 -27.87
N LEU A 301 -28.99 13.91 -26.87
CA LEU A 301 -30.17 14.71 -26.56
C LEU A 301 -30.45 15.79 -27.63
N THR A 302 -29.40 16.40 -28.18
CA THR A 302 -29.47 17.40 -29.26
C THR A 302 -28.25 17.26 -30.17
N SER A 303 -28.17 18.02 -31.27
CA SER A 303 -26.95 18.07 -32.11
C SER A 303 -25.70 18.56 -31.36
N LYS A 304 -25.85 19.04 -30.12
CA LYS A 304 -24.83 19.70 -29.29
C LYS A 304 -24.71 19.12 -27.88
N THR A 305 -25.57 18.19 -27.51
CA THR A 305 -25.68 17.68 -26.14
C THR A 305 -25.67 16.17 -26.14
N VAL A 306 -24.78 15.59 -25.33
CA VAL A 306 -24.69 14.14 -25.09
C VAL A 306 -24.77 13.88 -23.60
N LEU A 307 -25.57 12.89 -23.23
CA LEU A 307 -25.62 12.30 -21.90
C LEU A 307 -25.14 10.85 -21.98
N ASP A 308 -24.27 10.47 -21.07
CA ASP A 308 -23.62 9.16 -21.01
C ASP A 308 -23.73 8.69 -19.56
N VAL A 309 -24.30 7.50 -19.35
CA VAL A 309 -24.54 6.94 -18.01
C VAL A 309 -24.14 5.48 -18.02
N GLY A 310 -23.13 5.15 -17.21
CA GLY A 310 -22.59 3.81 -17.11
C GLY A 310 -22.51 3.31 -15.68
N TYR A 311 -22.59 1.99 -15.55
CA TYR A 311 -22.26 1.26 -14.34
C TYR A 311 -21.00 0.44 -14.58
N TYR A 312 -20.07 0.53 -13.64
CA TYR A 312 -18.74 -0.09 -13.70
C TYR A 312 -18.50 -0.88 -12.43
N GLY A 313 -18.18 -2.16 -12.56
CA GLY A 313 -17.86 -3.05 -11.45
C GLY A 313 -16.49 -3.70 -11.62
N ASN A 314 -15.75 -3.81 -10.53
CA ASN A 314 -14.49 -4.56 -10.48
C ASN A 314 -14.46 -5.45 -9.25
N LEU A 315 -14.16 -6.73 -9.45
CA LEU A 315 -14.00 -7.71 -8.38
C LEU A 315 -12.56 -8.21 -8.37
N GLY A 316 -11.78 -7.79 -7.37
CA GLY A 316 -10.41 -8.27 -7.16
C GLY A 316 -10.43 -9.64 -6.47
N ARG A 317 -9.64 -10.57 -6.98
CA ARG A 317 -9.52 -11.95 -6.47
C ARG A 317 -8.06 -12.35 -6.39
N HIS A 318 -7.75 -13.13 -5.36
CA HIS A 318 -6.38 -13.57 -5.08
C HIS A 318 -5.40 -12.40 -4.99
N LEU A 319 -5.86 -11.29 -4.43
CA LEU A 319 -5.03 -10.12 -4.22
C LEU A 319 -3.95 -10.47 -3.21
N MET A 320 -2.78 -9.92 -3.44
CA MET A 320 -1.61 -10.10 -2.60
C MET A 320 -1.74 -9.28 -1.32
N GLY A 321 -1.33 -9.84 -0.19
CA GLY A 321 -1.20 -9.12 1.08
C GLY A 321 -0.35 -9.90 2.06
N GLY A 322 0.06 -9.26 3.15
CA GLY A 322 0.93 -9.84 4.15
C GLY A 322 0.16 -10.57 5.26
N VAL A 323 0.68 -11.70 5.72
CA VAL A 323 0.19 -12.43 6.90
C VAL A 323 1.36 -12.92 7.76
N ASP A 324 1.16 -13.09 9.07
CA ASP A 324 2.09 -13.87 9.90
C ASP A 324 1.51 -15.27 10.07
N VAL A 325 1.96 -16.24 9.25
CA VAL A 325 1.47 -17.62 9.36
C VAL A 325 1.88 -18.29 10.67
N ASN A 326 2.83 -17.70 11.40
CA ASN A 326 3.23 -18.13 12.73
C ASN A 326 2.69 -17.24 13.85
N MET A 327 1.64 -16.44 13.59
CA MET A 327 0.98 -15.61 14.60
C MET A 327 0.49 -16.50 15.76
N PRO A 328 0.78 -16.21 17.03
CA PRO A 328 0.20 -16.95 18.14
C PRO A 328 -1.34 -16.83 18.13
N GLN A 329 -2.03 -17.88 18.57
CA GLN A 329 -3.46 -17.78 18.82
C GLN A 329 -3.73 -16.71 19.90
N PRO A 330 -4.81 -15.92 19.79
CA PRO A 330 -5.16 -14.95 20.84
C PRO A 330 -5.17 -15.61 22.22
N LEU A 331 -4.50 -14.98 23.19
CA LEU A 331 -4.32 -15.46 24.56
C LEU A 331 -3.43 -16.70 24.74
N ALA A 332 -2.79 -17.23 23.69
CA ALA A 332 -1.93 -18.40 23.81
C ALA A 332 -0.77 -18.19 24.81
N PHE A 333 -0.35 -16.94 25.03
CA PHE A 333 0.66 -16.59 26.03
C PHE A 333 0.33 -17.07 27.45
N GLN A 334 -0.95 -17.28 27.77
CA GLN A 334 -1.38 -17.81 29.08
C GLN A 334 -0.89 -19.25 29.30
N ASN A 335 -0.60 -19.98 28.23
CA ASN A 335 -0.04 -21.33 28.27
C ASN A 335 1.48 -21.34 28.53
N ILE A 336 2.15 -20.17 28.54
CA ILE A 336 3.56 -20.07 28.89
C ILE A 336 3.69 -20.33 30.41
N PRO A 337 4.43 -21.36 30.83
CA PRO A 337 4.56 -21.72 32.24
C PRO A 337 4.99 -20.53 33.11
N GLY A 338 4.15 -20.20 34.10
CA GLY A 338 4.44 -19.13 35.07
C GLY A 338 4.25 -17.70 34.55
N TYR A 339 3.79 -17.48 33.32
CA TYR A 339 3.69 -16.14 32.75
C TYR A 339 2.75 -15.21 33.53
N CYS A 340 1.49 -15.62 33.77
CA CYS A 340 0.56 -14.81 34.57
C CYS A 340 1.07 -14.58 36.00
N ALA A 341 1.80 -15.55 36.57
CA ALA A 341 2.35 -15.46 37.92
C ALA A 341 3.58 -14.53 38.02
N LYS A 342 4.25 -14.24 36.89
CA LYS A 342 5.36 -13.27 36.79
C LYS A 342 4.94 -11.86 37.24
N TYR A 343 3.64 -11.57 37.18
CA TYR A 343 3.06 -10.25 37.43
C TYR A 343 1.94 -10.29 38.47
N PRO A 344 2.27 -10.51 39.75
CA PRO A 344 1.28 -10.61 40.81
C PRO A 344 0.50 -9.30 40.99
N GLY A 345 -0.80 -9.40 41.24
CA GLY A 345 -1.67 -8.24 41.51
C GLY A 345 -2.13 -7.47 40.26
N THR A 346 -1.87 -7.97 39.05
CA THR A 346 -2.39 -7.39 37.79
C THR A 346 -3.19 -8.42 36.99
N PRO A 347 -4.16 -8.00 36.13
CA PRO A 347 -4.83 -8.91 35.20
C PRO A 347 -3.81 -9.65 34.33
N CYS A 348 -4.10 -10.88 33.91
CA CYS A 348 -3.20 -11.62 33.02
C CYS A 348 -3.38 -11.17 31.56
N TYR A 349 -2.55 -10.21 31.14
CA TYR A 349 -2.40 -9.73 29.76
C TYR A 349 -0.94 -9.83 29.32
N PHE A 350 -0.71 -9.82 28.01
CA PHE A 350 0.64 -9.88 27.47
C PHE A 350 1.31 -8.51 27.44
N ARG A 351 2.58 -8.45 27.88
CA ARG A 351 3.35 -7.21 28.01
C ARG A 351 4.36 -7.11 26.88
N ALA A 352 4.41 -5.95 26.22
CA ALA A 352 5.28 -5.70 25.07
C ALA A 352 6.76 -6.08 25.29
N GLY A 353 7.30 -5.83 26.49
CA GLY A 353 8.68 -6.19 26.84
C GLY A 353 8.98 -7.70 26.83
N ASP A 354 7.96 -8.54 26.85
CA ASP A 354 8.06 -10.00 26.85
C ASP A 354 7.89 -10.63 25.47
N TRP A 355 7.80 -9.85 24.38
CA TRP A 355 7.46 -10.32 23.03
C TRP A 355 8.14 -11.63 22.60
N ARG A 356 9.41 -11.86 22.99
CA ARG A 356 10.15 -13.09 22.68
C ARG A 356 9.55 -14.36 23.28
N LEU A 357 8.88 -14.25 24.43
CA LEU A 357 8.26 -15.41 25.09
C LEU A 357 7.15 -16.02 24.24
N LEU A 358 6.57 -15.27 23.29
CA LEU A 358 5.58 -15.80 22.35
C LEU A 358 6.13 -16.94 21.49
N ASN A 359 7.44 -16.99 21.24
CA ASN A 359 8.07 -18.08 20.49
C ASN A 359 7.80 -19.47 21.10
N TYR A 360 7.47 -19.53 22.40
CA TYR A 360 7.09 -20.79 23.06
C TYR A 360 5.70 -21.30 22.65
N VAL A 361 4.81 -20.42 22.20
CA VAL A 361 3.38 -20.72 21.92
C VAL A 361 3.00 -20.51 20.46
N ARG A 362 3.96 -20.21 19.59
CA ARG A 362 3.75 -20.05 18.15
C ARG A 362 3.40 -21.40 17.48
N PRO A 363 2.52 -21.42 16.45
CA PRO A 363 2.11 -22.65 15.75
C PRO A 363 3.25 -23.48 15.13
N TYR A 364 4.30 -22.81 14.68
CA TYR A 364 5.55 -23.38 14.17
C TYR A 364 6.68 -23.10 15.17
N PRO A 365 6.83 -23.94 16.22
CA PRO A 365 7.98 -23.87 17.12
C PRO A 365 9.29 -23.89 16.35
N GLY A 366 10.24 -23.11 16.83
CA GLY A 366 11.54 -22.96 16.17
C GLY A 366 11.69 -21.65 15.41
N PHE A 367 10.60 -20.95 15.09
CA PHE A 367 10.63 -19.65 14.44
C PHE A 367 10.01 -18.57 15.34
N ASP A 368 10.38 -17.31 15.09
CA ASP A 368 9.61 -16.14 15.51
C ASP A 368 8.44 -15.93 14.51
N ALA A 369 8.11 -14.70 14.11
CA ALA A 369 7.12 -14.45 13.08
C ALA A 369 7.56 -15.05 11.73
N ILE A 370 6.61 -15.61 11.00
CA ILE A 370 6.80 -16.06 9.62
C ILE A 370 5.89 -15.18 8.77
N ASN A 371 6.44 -14.08 8.32
CA ASN A 371 5.74 -13.05 7.58
C ASN A 371 5.77 -13.38 6.10
N GLU A 372 4.62 -13.75 5.56
CA GLU A 372 4.53 -14.18 4.16
C GLU A 372 3.55 -13.35 3.36
N TRP A 373 3.92 -13.13 2.09
CA TRP A 373 3.00 -12.62 1.09
C TRP A 373 2.13 -13.75 0.58
N THR A 374 0.82 -13.55 0.61
CA THR A 374 -0.16 -14.54 0.19
C THR A 374 -1.21 -13.92 -0.72
N SER A 375 -1.74 -14.71 -1.65
CA SER A 375 -2.79 -14.31 -2.60
C SER A 375 -4.18 -14.63 -2.05
N ALA A 376 -4.45 -14.18 -0.82
CA ALA A 376 -5.63 -14.56 -0.05
C ALA A 376 -6.72 -13.50 0.03
N PHE A 377 -6.45 -12.28 -0.46
CA PHE A 377 -7.31 -11.12 -0.26
C PHE A 377 -8.20 -10.84 -1.47
N THR A 378 -9.23 -10.02 -1.26
CA THR A 378 -10.27 -9.70 -2.23
C THR A 378 -10.71 -8.24 -2.17
N SER A 379 -11.24 -7.73 -3.27
CA SER A 379 -11.86 -6.39 -3.32
C SER A 379 -13.14 -6.41 -4.16
N SER A 380 -13.96 -5.37 -3.96
CA SER A 380 -15.21 -5.16 -4.66
C SER A 380 -15.47 -3.67 -4.84
N TYR A 381 -15.29 -3.18 -6.06
CA TYR A 381 -15.66 -1.83 -6.48
C TYR A 381 -16.94 -1.87 -7.30
N ASN A 382 -17.87 -0.95 -6.99
CA ASN A 382 -19.06 -0.68 -7.79
C ASN A 382 -19.23 0.82 -7.96
N GLY A 383 -19.42 1.30 -9.19
CA GLY A 383 -19.56 2.72 -9.49
C GLY A 383 -20.61 3.00 -10.55
N LEU A 384 -21.45 4.01 -10.29
CA LEU A 384 -22.26 4.68 -11.30
C LEU A 384 -21.52 5.93 -11.76
N GLN A 385 -21.31 6.07 -13.06
CA GLN A 385 -20.68 7.24 -13.66
C GLN A 385 -21.65 7.89 -14.64
N ALA A 386 -21.77 9.21 -14.58
CA ALA A 386 -22.58 9.99 -15.50
C ALA A 386 -21.75 11.15 -16.06
N GLN A 387 -21.76 11.29 -17.37
CA GLN A 387 -21.13 12.40 -18.08
C GLN A 387 -22.17 13.15 -18.91
N PHE A 388 -22.18 14.47 -18.77
CA PHE A 388 -22.96 15.39 -19.58
C PHE A 388 -22.02 16.32 -20.32
N THR A 389 -22.12 16.36 -21.65
CA THR A 389 -21.33 17.27 -22.49
C THR A 389 -22.26 18.16 -23.31
N HIS A 390 -22.02 19.47 -23.26
CA HIS A 390 -22.69 20.45 -24.12
C HIS A 390 -21.67 21.32 -24.85
N GLN A 391 -21.70 21.25 -26.19
CA GLN A 391 -20.91 22.10 -27.07
C GLN A 391 -21.78 23.28 -27.54
N PHE A 392 -21.35 24.51 -27.27
CA PHE A 392 -22.07 25.67 -27.78
C PHE A 392 -21.80 25.87 -29.28
N THR A 393 -22.50 26.80 -29.92
CA THR A 393 -22.23 27.13 -31.35
C THR A 393 -20.82 27.70 -31.56
N ASP A 394 -20.31 28.31 -30.52
CA ASP A 394 -18.95 28.83 -30.45
C ASP A 394 -18.03 27.78 -29.84
N SER A 395 -16.71 27.97 -29.90
CA SER A 395 -15.70 27.08 -29.30
C SER A 395 -15.78 26.95 -27.75
N SER A 396 -16.93 27.26 -27.16
CA SER A 396 -17.25 27.06 -25.75
C SER A 396 -17.79 25.64 -25.51
N LEU A 397 -17.45 25.08 -24.36
CA LEU A 397 -17.78 23.72 -23.94
C LEU A 397 -18.09 23.70 -22.45
N VAL A 398 -19.08 22.91 -22.05
CA VAL A 398 -19.29 22.50 -20.66
C VAL A 398 -19.34 20.98 -20.61
N GLN A 399 -18.56 20.39 -19.71
CA GLN A 399 -18.61 18.98 -19.41
C GLN A 399 -18.76 18.77 -17.90
N LEU A 400 -19.75 17.99 -17.50
CA LEU A 400 -20.01 17.63 -16.11
C LEU A 400 -19.83 16.12 -15.98
N ASN A 401 -19.06 15.69 -14.99
CA ASN A 401 -18.82 14.29 -14.66
C ASN A 401 -19.22 14.05 -13.20
N TYR A 402 -19.97 13.00 -12.95
CA TYR A 402 -20.35 12.56 -11.61
C TYR A 402 -20.06 11.07 -11.47
N THR A 403 -19.40 10.68 -10.39
CA THR A 403 -19.19 9.28 -10.02
C THR A 403 -19.74 9.07 -8.63
N TRP A 404 -20.65 8.10 -8.49
CA TRP A 404 -21.06 7.55 -7.20
C TRP A 404 -20.47 6.14 -7.07
N SER A 405 -19.60 5.91 -6.11
CA SER A 405 -18.90 4.63 -5.97
C SER A 405 -18.87 4.07 -4.56
N HIS A 406 -18.58 2.77 -4.48
CA HIS A 406 -18.32 2.05 -3.25
C HIS A 406 -17.24 0.99 -3.51
N ASP A 407 -16.09 1.17 -2.87
CA ASP A 407 -14.98 0.23 -2.85
C ASP A 407 -14.84 -0.46 -1.47
N LEU A 408 -14.81 -1.78 -1.47
CA LEU A 408 -14.66 -2.62 -0.29
C LEU A 408 -13.47 -3.57 -0.47
N THR A 409 -12.72 -3.82 0.60
CA THR A 409 -11.63 -4.78 0.57
C THR A 409 -11.31 -5.33 1.96
N ASP A 410 -10.75 -6.55 1.99
CA ASP A 410 -10.05 -7.10 3.15
C ASP A 410 -8.51 -6.98 3.00
N ALA A 411 -8.02 -6.53 1.85
CA ALA A 411 -6.60 -6.34 1.59
C ALA A 411 -6.09 -5.11 2.34
N SER A 412 -4.97 -5.29 3.04
CA SER A 412 -4.15 -4.19 3.52
C SER A 412 -3.35 -3.56 2.37
N GLU A 413 -2.99 -2.28 2.50
CA GLU A 413 -1.92 -1.70 1.67
C GLU A 413 -0.65 -2.54 1.79
N ASN A 414 0.19 -2.52 0.74
CA ASN A 414 1.33 -3.40 0.44
C ASN A 414 2.43 -3.59 1.52
N PHE A 415 2.26 -3.15 2.77
CA PHE A 415 3.19 -3.37 3.88
C PHE A 415 2.54 -3.51 5.26
N ARG A 416 1.20 -3.44 5.38
CA ARG A 416 0.50 -3.84 6.61
C ARG A 416 0.05 -5.28 6.46
N GLY A 417 0.19 -6.10 7.50
CA GLY A 417 -0.40 -7.44 7.49
C GLY A 417 -1.91 -7.41 7.72
N ALA A 418 -2.54 -8.57 7.56
CA ALA A 418 -3.89 -8.80 8.04
C ALA A 418 -3.97 -8.60 9.56
N GLU A 419 -5.08 -8.05 10.04
CA GLU A 419 -5.32 -7.91 11.48
C GLU A 419 -5.52 -9.27 12.16
N ASP A 420 -6.04 -10.25 11.43
CA ASP A 420 -6.19 -11.62 11.91
C ASP A 420 -5.88 -12.64 10.83
N THR A 421 -4.71 -13.26 10.94
CA THR A 421 -4.26 -14.30 10.00
C THR A 421 -5.17 -15.53 10.01
N TYR A 422 -5.92 -15.78 11.10
CA TYR A 422 -6.85 -16.91 11.19
C TYR A 422 -8.22 -16.61 10.57
N ASN A 423 -8.56 -15.33 10.38
CA ASN A 423 -9.82 -14.91 9.78
C ASN A 423 -9.68 -13.59 9.01
N LEU A 424 -9.08 -13.68 7.82
CA LEU A 424 -8.86 -12.53 6.92
C LEU A 424 -10.13 -11.75 6.58
N LYS A 425 -11.30 -12.41 6.59
CA LYS A 425 -12.59 -11.74 6.30
C LYS A 425 -12.98 -10.70 7.34
N ARG A 426 -12.35 -10.70 8.53
CA ARG A 426 -12.59 -9.68 9.56
C ARG A 426 -12.17 -8.30 9.09
N ASP A 427 -11.17 -8.23 8.23
CA ASP A 427 -10.63 -6.99 7.68
C ASP A 427 -11.55 -6.36 6.61
N TRP A 428 -12.63 -7.04 6.20
CA TRP A 428 -13.54 -6.53 5.16
C TRP A 428 -14.19 -5.20 5.57
N GLY A 429 -13.81 -4.13 4.88
CA GLY A 429 -14.28 -2.78 5.18
C GLY A 429 -14.14 -1.84 3.98
N ASN A 430 -14.37 -0.55 4.20
CA ASN A 430 -14.18 0.43 3.14
C ASN A 430 -12.70 0.53 2.80
N SER A 431 -12.39 0.50 1.51
CA SER A 431 -11.04 0.72 1.01
C SER A 431 -10.57 2.14 1.30
N VAL A 432 -9.28 2.32 1.55
CA VAL A 432 -8.66 3.66 1.64
C VAL A 432 -8.72 4.44 0.32
N PHE A 433 -8.98 3.74 -0.79
CA PHE A 433 -9.21 4.33 -2.11
C PHE A 433 -10.70 4.66 -2.36
N ASP A 434 -11.60 4.28 -1.46
CA ASP A 434 -13.03 4.51 -1.60
C ASP A 434 -13.36 6.00 -1.49
N ARG A 435 -13.82 6.59 -2.60
CA ARG A 435 -14.48 7.90 -2.63
C ARG A 435 -15.92 7.73 -3.07
N ARG A 436 -16.83 8.02 -2.16
CA ARG A 436 -18.26 7.84 -2.39
C ARG A 436 -18.81 8.69 -3.50
N GLN A 437 -18.45 9.97 -3.54
CA GLN A 437 -18.95 10.87 -4.57
C GLN A 437 -17.81 11.73 -5.09
N VAL A 438 -17.70 11.81 -6.40
CA VAL A 438 -16.72 12.65 -7.11
C VAL A 438 -17.50 13.41 -8.17
N PHE A 439 -17.46 14.74 -8.09
CA PHE A 439 -18.05 15.62 -9.09
C PHE A 439 -16.98 16.48 -9.70
N THR A 440 -16.90 16.49 -11.04
CA THR A 440 -15.99 17.36 -11.78
C THR A 440 -16.75 18.10 -12.87
N ALA A 441 -16.67 19.43 -12.86
CA ALA A 441 -17.18 20.28 -13.93
C ALA A 441 -16.02 20.99 -14.63
N THR A 442 -15.88 20.79 -15.93
CA THR A 442 -14.94 21.52 -16.77
C THR A 442 -15.72 22.43 -17.69
N TYR A 443 -15.22 23.65 -17.87
CA TYR A 443 -15.85 24.61 -18.76
C TYR A 443 -14.84 25.50 -19.45
N VAL A 444 -15.15 25.86 -20.68
CA VAL A 444 -14.50 26.93 -21.45
C VAL A 444 -15.64 27.76 -22.04
N TYR A 445 -15.69 29.04 -21.71
CA TYR A 445 -16.77 29.93 -22.12
C TYR A 445 -16.20 31.23 -22.67
N ASN A 446 -16.34 31.40 -23.99
CA ASN A 446 -16.07 32.66 -24.67
C ASN A 446 -17.20 33.64 -24.38
N LEU A 447 -16.88 34.80 -23.81
CA LEU A 447 -17.88 35.79 -23.49
C LEU A 447 -18.42 36.45 -24.79
N PRO A 448 -19.76 36.55 -24.95
CA PRO A 448 -20.36 36.93 -26.23
C PRO A 448 -20.28 38.43 -26.54
N PHE A 449 -19.83 39.27 -25.61
CA PHE A 449 -19.75 40.71 -25.81
C PHE A 449 -18.49 41.12 -26.59
N PHE A 450 -18.66 42.01 -27.58
CA PHE A 450 -17.59 42.53 -28.44
C PHE A 450 -16.71 41.44 -29.08
N LYS A 451 -17.30 40.27 -29.37
CA LYS A 451 -16.59 39.07 -29.82
C LYS A 451 -15.79 39.29 -31.11
N ASP A 452 -16.34 40.05 -32.05
CA ASP A 452 -15.69 40.36 -33.33
C ASP A 452 -14.61 41.45 -33.21
N GLN A 453 -14.48 42.05 -32.01
CA GLN A 453 -13.51 43.08 -31.65
C GLN A 453 -13.42 44.26 -32.64
N HIS A 454 -14.54 44.71 -33.20
CA HIS A 454 -14.54 45.84 -34.14
C HIS A 454 -14.22 47.19 -33.46
N GLY A 455 -13.27 47.92 -34.03
CA GLY A 455 -12.87 49.25 -33.57
C GLY A 455 -12.20 49.25 -32.19
N PHE A 456 -11.88 50.44 -31.68
CA PHE A 456 -11.19 50.60 -30.40
C PHE A 456 -11.96 49.97 -29.23
N ILE A 457 -13.27 50.22 -29.15
CA ILE A 457 -14.12 49.67 -28.08
C ILE A 457 -14.19 48.15 -28.16
N GLY A 458 -14.27 47.58 -29.37
CA GLY A 458 -14.29 46.14 -29.58
C GLY A 458 -12.99 45.45 -29.13
N HIS A 459 -11.83 46.00 -29.49
CA HIS A 459 -10.54 45.48 -29.02
C HIS A 459 -10.31 45.69 -27.52
N ALA A 460 -10.75 46.82 -26.97
CA ALA A 460 -10.61 47.11 -25.55
C ALA A 460 -11.49 46.19 -24.69
N LEU A 461 -12.74 45.94 -25.10
CA LEU A 461 -13.72 45.24 -24.28
C LEU A 461 -13.96 43.77 -24.68
N GLY A 462 -13.61 43.33 -25.89
CA GLY A 462 -13.87 41.98 -26.41
C GLY A 462 -12.73 40.96 -26.25
N GLY A 463 -12.96 39.70 -26.61
CA GLY A 463 -11.94 38.64 -26.54
C GLY A 463 -11.70 38.05 -25.17
N TRP A 464 -12.68 38.14 -24.28
CA TRP A 464 -12.60 37.49 -22.99
C TRP A 464 -13.05 36.04 -23.08
N GLU A 465 -12.30 35.17 -22.43
CA GLU A 465 -12.58 33.76 -22.27
C GLU A 465 -12.42 33.41 -20.80
N VAL A 466 -13.36 32.61 -20.28
CA VAL A 466 -13.29 32.07 -18.92
C VAL A 466 -13.23 30.57 -19.03
N SER A 467 -12.23 29.96 -18.44
CA SER A 467 -12.15 28.51 -18.31
C SER A 467 -11.98 28.11 -16.86
N GLY A 468 -12.29 26.87 -16.55
CA GLY A 468 -12.03 26.36 -15.21
C GLY A 468 -12.36 24.90 -15.05
N VAL A 469 -11.91 24.40 -13.91
CA VAL A 469 -12.23 23.07 -13.41
C VAL A 469 -12.72 23.24 -11.98
N PHE A 470 -13.90 22.69 -11.72
CA PHE A 470 -14.44 22.56 -10.39
C PHE A 470 -14.45 21.08 -10.03
N ASN A 471 -13.91 20.73 -8.87
CA ASN A 471 -13.85 19.39 -8.32
C ASN A 471 -14.43 19.41 -6.90
N ALA A 472 -15.32 18.46 -6.60
CA ALA A 472 -15.91 18.26 -5.30
C ALA A 472 -16.01 16.76 -5.00
N ASP A 473 -15.26 16.32 -4.00
CA ASP A 473 -15.08 14.92 -3.68
C ASP A 473 -15.38 14.66 -2.20
N THR A 474 -16.04 13.54 -1.91
CA THR A 474 -16.06 13.03 -0.53
C THR A 474 -14.66 12.58 -0.11
N GLY A 475 -14.38 12.63 1.19
CA GLY A 475 -13.09 12.22 1.72
C GLY A 475 -12.83 10.73 1.59
N ILE A 476 -11.55 10.37 1.62
CA ILE A 476 -11.09 8.98 1.71
C ILE A 476 -11.43 8.37 3.07
N HIS A 477 -11.42 7.04 3.15
CA HIS A 477 -11.60 6.34 4.41
C HIS A 477 -10.25 6.08 5.08
N TYR A 478 -10.24 6.15 6.41
CA TYR A 478 -9.07 5.87 7.22
C TYR A 478 -9.29 4.62 8.07
N ASP A 479 -8.26 3.81 8.08
CA ASP A 479 -8.11 2.75 9.05
C ASP A 479 -7.75 3.32 10.42
N PHE A 480 -8.18 2.58 11.43
CA PHE A 480 -7.67 2.77 12.77
C PHE A 480 -6.20 2.32 12.83
N SER A 481 -5.35 3.01 13.60
CA SER A 481 -3.96 2.58 13.82
C SER A 481 -3.66 2.43 15.31
N THR A 482 -3.57 1.20 15.82
CA THR A 482 -3.08 0.89 17.17
C THR A 482 -1.55 0.82 17.22
N VAL A 483 -0.85 1.16 16.13
CA VAL A 483 0.60 0.92 15.98
C VAL A 483 1.42 1.78 16.95
N SER A 484 1.47 1.34 18.20
CA SER A 484 2.62 1.48 19.08
C SER A 484 2.94 0.11 19.61
N CYS A 485 4.21 -0.27 19.55
CA CYS A 485 4.78 -1.45 20.18
C CYS A 485 4.69 -1.47 21.73
N ASN A 486 3.83 -0.64 22.33
CA ASN A 486 3.59 -0.61 23.76
C ASN A 486 2.40 -1.49 24.16
N GLU A 487 1.64 -2.01 23.17
CA GLU A 487 0.32 -2.59 23.37
C GLU A 487 0.18 -3.88 22.52
N ASP A 488 0.24 -5.04 23.19
CA ASP A 488 -0.02 -6.37 22.61
C ASP A 488 -0.73 -7.20 23.68
N TYR A 489 -1.92 -6.78 24.10
CA TYR A 489 -2.55 -7.32 25.31
C TYR A 489 -3.01 -8.78 25.14
N VAL A 490 -3.30 -9.18 23.91
CA VAL A 490 -3.73 -10.52 23.52
C VAL A 490 -2.57 -11.44 23.11
N GLY A 491 -1.36 -10.91 22.94
CA GLY A 491 -0.14 -11.68 22.66
C GLY A 491 -0.06 -12.21 21.23
N LEU A 492 -0.38 -11.38 20.24
CA LEU A 492 -0.28 -11.71 18.81
C LEU A 492 1.14 -11.51 18.27
N GLY A 493 2.02 -10.82 19.01
CA GLY A 493 3.38 -10.52 18.58
C GLY A 493 3.51 -9.21 17.83
N THR A 494 2.51 -8.31 17.91
CA THR A 494 2.51 -6.98 17.26
C THR A 494 3.65 -6.07 17.75
N CYS A 495 4.24 -6.37 18.92
CA CYS A 495 5.42 -5.69 19.46
C CYS A 495 6.75 -6.34 19.04
N GLY A 496 6.72 -7.44 18.30
CA GLY A 496 7.89 -8.16 17.78
C GLY A 496 8.06 -7.94 16.28
N ASN A 497 8.51 -8.98 15.56
CA ASN A 497 8.66 -8.94 14.12
C ASN A 497 7.37 -9.27 13.35
N SER A 498 6.23 -9.52 14.03
CA SER A 498 5.00 -9.96 13.37
C SER A 498 4.33 -8.84 12.57
N TRP A 499 3.72 -9.19 11.45
CA TRP A 499 2.81 -8.31 10.71
C TRP A 499 1.37 -8.29 11.22
N ALA A 500 1.06 -9.08 12.25
CA ALA A 500 -0.26 -9.10 12.85
C ALA A 500 -0.69 -7.69 13.31
N GLY A 501 -1.95 -7.35 13.07
CA GLY A 501 -2.60 -6.19 13.66
C GLY A 501 -3.34 -6.55 14.97
N ASP A 502 -3.49 -5.59 15.86
CA ASP A 502 -4.41 -5.70 17.00
C ASP A 502 -5.38 -4.51 16.94
N PRO A 503 -6.48 -4.61 16.16
CA PRO A 503 -7.45 -3.52 16.04
C PRO A 503 -8.10 -3.24 17.40
N PRO A 504 -8.61 -2.02 17.64
CA PRO A 504 -9.39 -1.72 18.82
C PRO A 504 -10.80 -2.30 18.68
N ASP A 505 -11.58 -2.20 19.74
CA ASP A 505 -13.03 -2.36 19.66
C ASP A 505 -13.69 -1.07 19.15
N GLN A 506 -14.52 -1.20 18.11
CA GLN A 506 -15.44 -0.15 17.70
C GLN A 506 -16.74 -0.29 18.49
N ILE A 507 -16.95 0.63 19.43
CA ILE A 507 -18.10 0.63 20.35
C ILE A 507 -19.18 1.64 19.98
N ALA A 508 -18.90 2.53 19.03
CA ALA A 508 -19.88 3.44 18.44
C ALA A 508 -19.50 3.78 16.98
N ASN A 509 -20.38 4.48 16.27
CA ASN A 509 -20.05 5.01 14.94
C ASN A 509 -19.13 6.24 15.09
N PRO A 510 -17.89 6.21 14.54
CA PRO A 510 -16.95 7.34 14.65
C PRO A 510 -17.41 8.59 13.90
N ASN A 511 -18.27 8.44 12.89
CA ASN A 511 -18.75 9.56 12.07
C ASN A 511 -20.09 10.13 12.58
N ALA A 512 -20.80 9.41 13.47
CA ALA A 512 -22.09 9.87 13.96
C ALA A 512 -21.92 11.04 14.93
N SER A 513 -22.61 12.15 14.65
CA SER A 513 -22.57 13.39 15.45
C SER A 513 -21.15 13.95 15.64
N ALA A 514 -20.24 13.62 14.72
CA ALA A 514 -18.88 14.14 14.73
C ALA A 514 -18.85 15.61 14.26
N PRO A 515 -18.09 16.49 14.93
CA PRO A 515 -17.97 17.90 14.54
C PRO A 515 -17.32 18.14 13.17
N HIS A 516 -16.52 17.20 12.66
CA HIS A 516 -15.75 17.35 11.42
C HIS A 516 -14.95 18.67 11.37
N GLY A 517 -14.35 19.04 12.49
CA GLY A 517 -13.50 20.22 12.64
C GLY A 517 -12.02 19.87 12.79
N VAL A 518 -11.16 20.88 12.75
CA VAL A 518 -9.69 20.68 12.84
C VAL A 518 -9.26 20.11 14.20
N THR A 519 -9.94 20.51 15.28
CA THR A 519 -9.62 20.09 16.66
C THR A 519 -10.23 18.76 17.07
N GLN A 520 -11.25 18.31 16.33
CA GLN A 520 -12.01 17.09 16.55
C GLN A 520 -12.74 16.75 15.25
N TRP A 521 -12.28 15.71 14.57
CA TRP A 521 -12.78 15.33 13.25
C TRP A 521 -13.86 14.25 13.32
N PHE A 522 -13.67 13.27 14.19
CA PHE A 522 -14.54 12.13 14.44
C PHE A 522 -14.92 12.05 15.93
N ASN A 523 -15.67 11.02 16.33
CA ASN A 523 -15.96 10.75 17.74
C ASN A 523 -14.80 9.97 18.37
N PRO A 524 -13.97 10.58 19.23
CA PRO A 524 -12.79 9.93 19.79
C PRO A 524 -13.15 8.78 20.75
N GLY A 525 -14.39 8.75 21.27
CA GLY A 525 -14.92 7.68 22.12
C GLY A 525 -15.54 6.52 21.34
N ALA A 526 -15.49 6.53 20.00
CA ALA A 526 -16.01 5.43 19.19
C ALA A 526 -15.12 4.17 19.20
N PHE A 527 -13.86 4.32 19.61
CA PHE A 527 -12.89 3.23 19.70
C PHE A 527 -12.40 3.06 21.13
N ALA A 528 -12.27 1.81 21.56
CA ALA A 528 -11.74 1.43 22.85
C ALA A 528 -10.66 0.35 22.69
N TYR A 529 -9.68 0.31 23.59
CA TYR A 529 -8.78 -0.84 23.64
C TYR A 529 -9.58 -2.12 23.91
N ALA A 530 -9.18 -3.22 23.26
CA ALA A 530 -9.85 -4.48 23.45
C ALA A 530 -9.76 -4.92 24.93
N GLY A 531 -10.91 -5.23 25.52
CA GLY A 531 -11.02 -5.49 26.97
C GLY A 531 -11.22 -4.24 27.84
N CYS A 532 -11.41 -3.05 27.28
CA CYS A 532 -11.87 -1.87 28.03
C CYS A 532 -13.40 -1.77 28.07
N SER A 533 -13.92 -1.15 29.13
CA SER A 533 -15.32 -0.73 29.21
C SER A 533 -15.61 0.44 28.27
N ALA A 534 -16.85 0.51 27.75
CA ALA A 534 -17.34 1.66 26.98
C ALA A 534 -17.25 3.00 27.73
N THR A 535 -17.26 2.98 29.07
CA THR A 535 -17.12 4.17 29.91
C THR A 535 -15.67 4.66 30.07
N LEU A 536 -14.69 3.81 29.76
CA LEU A 536 -13.26 4.10 29.86
C LEU A 536 -12.52 3.54 28.63
N PRO A 537 -12.76 4.10 27.42
CA PRO A 537 -12.26 3.55 26.16
C PRO A 537 -10.73 3.55 26.05
N LYS A 538 -10.05 4.47 26.74
CA LYS A 538 -8.59 4.56 26.83
C LYS A 538 -8.03 3.92 28.11
N CYS A 539 -8.72 2.93 28.67
CA CYS A 539 -8.22 2.24 29.84
C CYS A 539 -6.90 1.53 29.51
N THR A 540 -5.96 1.50 30.45
CA THR A 540 -4.78 0.65 30.35
C THR A 540 -5.00 -0.57 31.24
N PRO A 541 -4.44 -1.75 30.90
CA PRO A 541 -4.56 -2.92 31.79
C PRO A 541 -3.89 -2.76 33.16
N ALA A 542 -3.06 -1.71 33.34
CA ALA A 542 -2.57 -1.29 34.65
C ALA A 542 -3.67 -0.67 35.54
N ASN A 543 -4.80 -0.25 34.96
CA ASN A 543 -5.97 0.25 35.66
C ASN A 543 -7.04 -0.85 35.77
N THR A 544 -7.13 -1.48 36.94
CA THR A 544 -8.11 -2.54 37.22
C THR A 544 -9.56 -2.06 37.25
N ALA A 545 -9.82 -0.76 37.37
CA ALA A 545 -11.18 -0.22 37.51
C ALA A 545 -11.94 -0.08 36.17
N GLY A 546 -11.25 -0.12 35.03
CA GLY A 546 -11.85 0.06 33.69
C GLY A 546 -11.71 -1.13 32.75
N PHE A 547 -10.95 -2.14 33.16
CA PHE A 547 -10.67 -3.33 32.37
C PHE A 547 -11.75 -4.41 32.61
N ASN A 548 -12.36 -4.90 31.53
CA ASN A 548 -13.46 -5.87 31.55
C ASN A 548 -13.06 -7.16 30.79
N PRO A 549 -13.01 -8.33 31.44
CA PRO A 549 -12.71 -9.60 30.77
C PRO A 549 -13.89 -10.10 29.90
N PRO A 550 -13.64 -10.93 28.85
CA PRO A 550 -12.37 -11.56 28.46
C PRO A 550 -11.56 -10.76 27.43
N LEU A 551 -10.22 -10.80 27.55
CA LEU A 551 -9.31 -10.31 26.52
C LEU A 551 -9.60 -11.03 25.19
N ARG A 552 -9.76 -10.27 24.13
CA ARG A 552 -9.93 -10.77 22.76
C ARG A 552 -9.32 -9.76 21.81
N GLN A 553 -9.11 -10.16 20.56
CA GLN A 553 -8.79 -9.19 19.52
C GLN A 553 -9.96 -8.20 19.37
N GLY A 554 -9.65 -6.96 19.01
CA GLY A 554 -10.69 -5.97 18.73
C GLY A 554 -11.54 -6.33 17.52
N ASN A 555 -12.66 -5.63 17.37
CA ASN A 555 -13.66 -5.88 16.33
C ASN A 555 -13.81 -4.74 15.31
N ALA A 556 -12.96 -3.72 15.36
CA ALA A 556 -12.99 -2.67 14.34
C ALA A 556 -12.68 -3.26 12.96
N HIS A 557 -13.40 -2.80 11.94
CA HIS A 557 -13.16 -3.16 10.54
C HIS A 557 -12.28 -2.08 9.86
N ARG A 558 -11.88 -2.31 8.61
CA ARG A 558 -11.18 -1.29 7.79
C ARG A 558 -12.10 -0.12 7.40
N GLY A 559 -11.49 1.04 7.21
CA GLY A 559 -12.09 2.24 6.63
C GLY A 559 -13.30 2.79 7.39
N GLN A 560 -13.26 2.79 8.72
CA GLN A 560 -14.40 3.21 9.55
C GLN A 560 -14.49 4.74 9.70
N ILE A 561 -13.37 5.46 9.57
CA ILE A 561 -13.33 6.92 9.75
C ILE A 561 -13.36 7.59 8.38
N VAL A 562 -14.35 8.45 8.14
CA VAL A 562 -14.45 9.21 6.89
C VAL A 562 -13.61 10.49 7.00
N GLY A 563 -12.70 10.67 6.06
CA GLY A 563 -11.81 11.83 5.97
C GLY A 563 -12.47 13.12 5.48
N PRO A 564 -11.71 14.24 5.45
CA PRO A 564 -12.15 15.47 4.81
C PRO A 564 -12.30 15.29 3.31
N GLY A 565 -13.39 15.84 2.76
CA GLY A 565 -13.57 15.96 1.32
C GLY A 565 -12.77 17.10 0.71
N ILE A 566 -12.71 17.12 -0.62
CA ILE A 566 -12.13 18.22 -1.40
C ILE A 566 -13.26 19.09 -1.95
N PHE A 567 -13.07 20.40 -1.91
CA PHE A 567 -13.82 21.37 -2.69
C PHE A 567 -12.82 22.33 -3.32
N ARG A 568 -12.57 22.17 -4.62
CA ARG A 568 -11.57 22.94 -5.34
C ARG A 568 -12.15 23.53 -6.62
N TRP A 569 -12.06 24.84 -6.73
CA TRP A 569 -12.43 25.56 -7.95
C TRP A 569 -11.22 26.30 -8.50
N ASP A 570 -10.68 25.82 -9.61
CA ASP A 570 -9.60 26.48 -10.33
C ASP A 570 -10.20 27.21 -11.54
N SER A 571 -9.93 28.50 -11.67
CA SER A 571 -10.51 29.37 -12.71
C SER A 571 -9.43 30.20 -13.39
N SER A 572 -9.51 30.28 -14.71
CA SER A 572 -8.62 31.08 -15.54
C SER A 572 -9.42 32.07 -16.36
N PHE A 573 -8.93 33.31 -16.39
CA PHE A 573 -9.47 34.40 -17.17
C PHE A 573 -8.46 34.78 -18.23
N PHE A 574 -8.88 34.72 -19.49
CA PHE A 574 -8.05 35.09 -20.62
C PHE A 574 -8.62 36.33 -21.30
N LYS A 575 -7.70 37.22 -21.69
CA LYS A 575 -8.00 38.37 -22.53
C LYS A 575 -7.14 38.30 -23.77
N ASN A 576 -7.79 37.98 -24.89
CA ASN A 576 -7.19 37.89 -26.21
C ASN A 576 -7.38 39.23 -26.93
N PHE A 577 -6.29 39.89 -27.31
CA PHE A 577 -6.33 41.14 -28.06
C PHE A 577 -5.19 41.20 -29.07
N LYS A 578 -5.41 41.91 -30.17
CA LYS A 578 -4.41 42.10 -31.22
C LYS A 578 -3.74 43.46 -31.08
N ILE A 579 -2.43 43.51 -31.33
CA ILE A 579 -1.67 44.76 -31.46
C ILE A 579 -1.28 44.90 -32.93
N GLY A 580 -2.07 45.65 -33.69
CA GLY A 580 -1.94 45.69 -35.16
C GLY A 580 -2.31 44.34 -35.82
N GLU A 581 -1.81 44.10 -37.03
CA GLU A 581 -2.21 42.94 -37.84
C GLU A 581 -1.39 41.66 -37.56
N ARG A 582 -0.18 41.79 -37.00
CA ARG A 582 0.79 40.68 -36.89
C ARG A 582 1.00 40.16 -35.47
N VAL A 583 0.67 40.94 -34.45
CA VAL A 583 0.95 40.58 -33.05
C VAL A 583 -0.34 40.15 -32.36
N ASN A 584 -0.42 38.88 -31.98
CA ASN A 584 -1.49 38.36 -31.13
C ASN A 584 -1.00 38.28 -29.68
N THR A 585 -1.78 38.87 -28.77
CA THR A 585 -1.47 38.94 -27.35
C THR A 585 -2.57 38.29 -26.54
N GLN A 586 -2.17 37.48 -25.56
CA GLN A 586 -3.07 36.87 -24.59
C GLN A 586 -2.56 37.16 -23.18
N PHE A 587 -3.35 37.90 -22.42
CA PHE A 587 -3.16 38.02 -20.98
C PHE A 587 -3.92 36.89 -20.27
N ARG A 588 -3.27 36.25 -19.30
CA ARG A 588 -3.79 35.13 -18.51
C ARG A 588 -3.76 35.51 -17.04
N ALA A 589 -4.88 35.33 -16.36
CA ALA A 589 -4.96 35.35 -14.91
C ALA A 589 -5.55 34.02 -14.44
N GLU A 590 -4.72 33.19 -13.82
CA GLU A 590 -5.05 31.84 -13.39
C GLU A 590 -5.13 31.82 -11.86
N PHE A 591 -6.25 31.36 -11.33
CA PHE A 591 -6.55 31.29 -9.91
C PHE A 591 -6.74 29.83 -9.53
N PHE A 592 -5.79 29.27 -8.80
CA PHE A 592 -5.92 27.98 -8.15
C PHE A 592 -6.63 28.20 -6.82
N ASN A 593 -7.66 27.41 -6.50
CA ASN A 593 -8.55 27.62 -5.37
C ASN A 593 -9.15 29.04 -5.37
N PHE A 594 -9.85 29.41 -6.44
CA PHE A 594 -10.43 30.72 -6.72
C PHE A 594 -11.27 31.28 -5.55
N THR A 595 -12.07 30.44 -4.90
CA THR A 595 -12.90 30.80 -3.74
C THR A 595 -12.12 30.92 -2.43
N ASN A 596 -10.85 30.49 -2.41
CA ASN A 596 -10.02 30.35 -1.22
C ASN A 596 -10.67 29.48 -0.15
N HIS A 597 -11.34 28.40 -0.58
CA HIS A 597 -11.92 27.42 0.32
C HIS A 597 -10.81 26.62 1.00
N THR A 598 -10.87 26.48 2.32
CA THR A 598 -9.89 25.67 3.07
C THR A 598 -10.11 24.20 2.76
N ASN A 599 -9.17 23.59 2.03
CA ASN A 599 -9.17 22.16 1.77
C ASN A 599 -8.27 21.49 2.79
N LEU A 600 -8.84 20.71 3.71
CA LEU A 600 -8.06 19.98 4.70
C LEU A 600 -7.26 18.86 4.00
N ALA A 601 -6.11 18.51 4.55
CA ALA A 601 -5.27 17.48 3.96
C ALA A 601 -5.90 16.10 4.14
N GLU A 602 -5.65 15.22 3.18
CA GLU A 602 -6.11 13.82 3.19
C GLU A 602 -4.99 12.91 2.67
N GLY A 603 -4.82 11.74 3.31
CA GLY A 603 -3.95 10.65 2.86
C GLY A 603 -2.45 10.97 2.84
N ALA A 604 -1.65 10.04 2.31
CA ALA A 604 -0.27 10.33 1.94
C ALA A 604 -0.24 11.11 0.60
N PRO A 605 0.73 12.01 0.37
CA PRO A 605 1.90 12.27 1.21
C PRO A 605 1.67 13.28 2.34
N ILE A 606 0.51 13.96 2.41
CA ILE A 606 0.21 14.96 3.44
C ILE A 606 -0.74 14.37 4.47
N SER A 607 -0.20 13.65 5.45
CA SER A 607 -0.98 13.06 6.55
C SER A 607 -1.89 14.11 7.19
N GLY A 608 -3.18 13.97 6.89
CA GLY A 608 -4.19 14.97 7.23
C GLY A 608 -4.84 14.74 8.58
N LEU A 609 -5.15 13.48 8.92
CA LEU A 609 -5.89 13.08 10.11
C LEU A 609 -5.08 12.10 10.97
N SER A 610 -5.00 12.34 12.28
CA SER A 610 -4.37 11.38 13.20
C SER A 610 -5.40 10.38 13.76
N THR A 611 -5.23 9.10 13.45
CA THR A 611 -6.11 8.00 13.91
C THR A 611 -5.49 7.14 15.03
N SER A 612 -4.31 7.51 15.53
CA SER A 612 -3.61 6.72 16.55
C SER A 612 -4.12 7.02 17.96
N LEU A 613 -4.73 6.03 18.64
CA LEU A 613 -5.34 6.18 19.98
C LEU A 613 -4.37 6.73 21.04
N ASN A 614 -3.09 6.36 20.90
CA ASN A 614 -1.97 6.73 21.78
C ASN A 614 -1.37 8.11 21.47
N SER A 615 -1.77 8.77 20.37
CA SER A 615 -1.25 10.06 19.96
C SER A 615 -1.90 11.20 20.73
N SER A 616 -1.13 12.21 21.11
CA SER A 616 -1.65 13.47 21.63
C SER A 616 -2.45 14.26 20.58
N SER A 617 -2.25 13.94 19.31
CA SER A 617 -2.98 14.49 18.17
C SER A 617 -4.16 13.62 17.72
N TYR A 618 -4.47 12.53 18.41
CA TYR A 618 -5.62 11.68 18.10
C TYR A 618 -6.86 12.52 17.81
N ASP A 619 -7.55 12.21 16.71
CA ASP A 619 -8.78 12.89 16.29
C ASP A 619 -8.57 14.36 15.86
N ARG A 620 -7.35 14.73 15.44
CA ARG A 620 -7.06 16.08 14.93
C ARG A 620 -6.61 16.07 13.49
N ILE A 621 -7.00 17.14 12.79
CA ILE A 621 -6.46 17.46 11.48
C ILE A 621 -5.15 18.23 11.66
N LEU A 622 -4.09 17.76 11.01
CA LEU A 622 -2.73 18.28 11.17
C LEU A 622 -2.36 19.30 10.11
N ASN A 623 -2.94 19.18 8.92
CA ASN A 623 -2.51 19.92 7.74
C ASN A 623 -3.71 20.32 6.87
N ALA A 624 -3.50 21.33 6.03
CA ALA A 624 -4.40 21.73 4.95
C ALA A 624 -3.61 21.84 3.64
N ARG A 625 -4.31 21.74 2.51
CA ARG A 625 -3.76 21.99 1.17
C ARG A 625 -3.54 23.49 0.95
N ASP A 626 -2.90 23.81 -0.16
CA ASP A 626 -2.54 25.18 -0.49
C ASP A 626 -3.76 26.13 -0.53
N PRO A 627 -3.60 27.36 -0.02
CA PRO A 627 -4.60 28.41 -0.17
C PRO A 627 -4.65 28.88 -1.63
N ARG A 628 -5.45 29.92 -1.90
CA ARG A 628 -5.51 30.52 -3.23
C ARG A 628 -4.14 30.94 -3.74
N ASN A 629 -3.78 30.45 -4.92
CA ASN A 629 -2.57 30.83 -5.63
C ASN A 629 -2.94 31.50 -6.96
N ILE A 630 -2.28 32.61 -7.28
CA ILE A 630 -2.61 33.44 -8.44
C ILE A 630 -1.37 33.51 -9.34
N GLN A 631 -1.55 33.14 -10.60
CA GLN A 631 -0.53 33.25 -11.63
C GLN A 631 -0.99 34.21 -12.71
N LEU A 632 -0.10 35.13 -13.08
CA LEU A 632 -0.32 36.08 -14.16
C LEU A 632 0.69 35.81 -15.26
N ALA A 633 0.24 35.70 -16.50
CA ALA A 633 1.10 35.49 -17.64
C ALA A 633 0.68 36.35 -18.84
N LEU A 634 1.66 36.77 -19.62
CA LEU A 634 1.45 37.45 -20.90
C LEU A 634 2.10 36.63 -21.99
N LYS A 635 1.30 36.11 -22.92
CA LYS A 635 1.79 35.43 -24.11
C LYS A 635 1.68 36.37 -25.31
N VAL A 636 2.79 36.57 -26.01
CA VAL A 636 2.86 37.36 -27.25
C VAL A 636 3.35 36.44 -28.36
N THR A 637 2.64 36.43 -29.48
CA THR A 637 2.99 35.67 -30.69
C THR A 637 3.02 36.63 -31.89
N PHE A 638 4.07 36.53 -32.71
CA PHE A 638 4.38 37.48 -33.79
C PHE A 638 4.65 36.77 -35.11
#